data_AF-A0A396C5I0-F1
#
_entry.id   AF-A0A396C5I0-F1
#
_cell.length_a   1.000
_cell.length_b   1.000
_cell.length_c   1.000
_cell.angle_alpha   90.00
_cell.angle_beta   90.00
_cell.angle_gamma   90.00
#
_symmetry.space_group_name_H-M   'P 1'
#
loop_
_entity.id
_entity.type
_entity.pdbx_description
1 polymer ?
#
loop_
_entity_poly.entity_id
_entity_poly.type
_entity_poly.pdbx_seq_one_letter_code
_entity_poly.pdbx_strand_id
1 'polypeptide(L)'
;MKRHVLSLALLLFMAGGTGLIKAQKSQNYLYEVPSRPWEESFGNHRAVLQIEKPAQVVTLDFEWRRPDKDVDNKRFLIIHATTGDTVRNIRRMEVNNEHCRLQFGPVEKEGTYYFYYLPYRVQTGYGFYGGGYLPKESTPDTTWLIQAQTTRRNPQATVVKVEARQAFDSFYPMEIASTAKEKENYINRNKAALYLFAEDRRYPIRMRNDLPTKWLTHKQGELFQGEAAPNEYYTFQIGVWAAGNKTDRIGYQASSLRCGEEIIPATAITCFNVEGTDPYGKTFKKEVNVAEGKVQALWFGIDIPGGQKEGVYTGTITISNADGAQGTIPVSIRITGNPLPDRGDSELWRYSRLRWLNSTLGIADTPTAPYTAMTMEENRIGCLGRTITVDETTGLPAQIRSWNNDVLSSPVQFVIQTDSGVKELEAGPQLTEQTAGHVAGSWRAEDEDVAVDCKAIMEFDGWMNYIYTITPKKRIEVKDIRLVLPVRNEIGTYFLGMGLPGQATPQQYDGKWDAPEKTVNNFGVSIPTSKEQQWLWPFDSFWIGNEHAGIHCEFRGSTYSGPLLNLYRPAYPESWFNGGKGGFSIRKEADGVKAMAYSGARTLETDQSITFDFAMIVTPVKPLNMKSQFTDRYYHNGPKPTPTQADIDAGVRIINVHQGNGYNPFINYPFLTVDKIKEFTKEWHARGCKVKIYYTLRELSNATAEIWAIRSLGHEILRGGDGGGFPWCREHFVTDYTPQWYEHFDYTNEQGITADASILTAEGDSRWYNYYIEGLRWMVQNLDIDGIYLDDVSFDRRILKRMRRAMESVKQGCLIDLHSNTGFSRGPANQYTEFFPYVDKLWFGESFLYDKMTPANWLVESSGIPFGLTGDMLYRGGNAWLGMQYGMTVRYPWYTEGVNCDPRQVWKVWDSFGIADAAMLGFWEEHPAVSTSDEAVKVTAYRKPGKVLLSLGNYSDEVKTVKLNIDWEQTGLDPQQVKLMAPGIPDMQQATEWDINAPIVTAPRKGWLIYIIPK
;
A
#
# COMPACT_ATOMS: atom_id res chain seq x y z
N MET A 1 15.97 35.75 32.35
CA MET A 1 17.17 35.42 31.55
C MET A 1 16.76 34.89 30.19
N LYS A 2 16.47 35.79 29.25
CA LYS A 2 16.07 35.49 27.86
C LYS A 2 16.65 36.61 26.98
N ARG A 3 17.90 36.48 26.53
CA ARG A 3 18.48 37.37 25.50
C ARG A 3 19.81 36.92 24.87
N HIS A 4 20.33 35.71 25.15
CA HIS A 4 21.63 35.28 24.60
C HIS A 4 21.60 34.03 23.70
N VAL A 5 20.42 33.54 23.30
CA VAL A 5 20.33 32.36 22.40
C VAL A 5 20.12 32.74 20.92
N LEU A 6 19.71 33.98 20.61
CA LEU A 6 19.46 34.39 19.22
C LEU A 6 20.72 34.77 18.42
N SER A 7 21.85 35.06 19.08
CA SER A 7 23.06 35.53 18.39
C SER A 7 23.97 34.41 17.91
N LEU A 8 23.78 33.17 18.38
CA LEU A 8 24.62 32.03 17.98
C LEU A 8 24.11 31.33 16.71
N ALA A 9 22.81 31.42 16.42
CA ALA A 9 22.21 30.88 15.18
C ALA A 9 22.61 31.69 13.93
N LEU A 10 22.91 32.99 14.08
CA LEU A 10 23.30 33.86 12.95
C LEU A 10 24.77 33.70 12.54
N LEU A 11 25.63 33.15 13.42
CA LEU A 11 27.07 32.98 13.16
C LEU A 11 27.42 31.60 12.56
N LEU A 12 26.57 30.59 12.74
CA LEU A 12 26.73 29.26 12.11
C LEU A 12 26.32 29.24 10.62
N PHE A 13 25.57 30.23 10.13
CA PHE A 13 25.26 30.38 8.71
C PHE A 13 26.44 30.88 7.86
N MET A 14 27.51 31.42 8.46
CA MET A 14 28.65 31.98 7.70
C MET A 14 29.77 30.98 7.39
N ALA A 15 29.83 29.81 8.04
CA ALA A 15 30.90 28.84 7.78
C ALA A 15 30.60 27.87 6.62
N GLY A 16 29.33 27.71 6.21
CA GLY A 16 28.93 26.95 5.01
C GLY A 16 28.77 27.79 3.73
N GLY A 17 28.93 29.11 3.82
CA GLY A 17 28.63 30.06 2.74
C GLY A 17 29.65 30.10 1.60
N THR A 18 30.86 29.56 1.78
CA THR A 18 31.93 29.69 0.77
C THR A 18 31.67 28.86 -0.49
N GLY A 19 30.90 27.78 -0.39
CA GLY A 19 30.42 26.98 -1.53
C GLY A 19 29.21 27.60 -2.26
N LEU A 20 28.21 28.08 -1.50
CA LEU A 20 27.00 28.74 -2.03
C LEU A 20 27.33 30.02 -2.81
N ILE A 21 28.26 30.84 -2.30
CA ILE A 21 28.72 32.07 -2.96
C ILE A 21 29.51 31.75 -4.25
N LYS A 22 30.18 30.59 -4.34
CA LYS A 22 30.91 30.16 -5.55
C LYS A 22 29.99 29.61 -6.65
N ALA A 23 28.93 28.86 -6.31
CA ALA A 23 27.97 28.35 -7.29
C ALA A 23 27.14 29.47 -7.92
N GLN A 24 26.83 30.54 -7.17
CA GLN A 24 26.13 31.71 -7.69
C GLN A 24 27.00 32.57 -8.63
N LYS A 25 28.32 32.53 -8.50
CA LYS A 25 29.26 33.31 -9.33
C LYS A 25 29.28 32.93 -10.82
N SER A 26 28.71 31.77 -11.21
CA SER A 26 28.63 31.38 -12.63
C SER A 26 27.36 31.87 -13.33
N GLN A 27 26.42 32.51 -12.63
CA GLN A 27 25.15 32.99 -13.19
C GLN A 27 24.97 34.48 -12.95
N ASN A 28 24.36 35.17 -13.92
CA ASN A 28 24.19 36.63 -13.88
C ASN A 28 23.04 37.10 -12.96
N TYR A 29 22.40 36.20 -12.21
CA TYR A 29 21.21 36.48 -11.40
C TYR A 29 21.14 35.58 -10.14
N LEU A 30 20.38 36.02 -9.12
CA LEU A 30 20.18 35.29 -7.86
C LEU A 30 18.99 34.32 -7.95
N TYR A 31 19.07 33.18 -7.26
CA TYR A 31 17.92 32.30 -7.01
C TYR A 31 17.43 32.49 -5.57
N GLU A 32 16.12 32.65 -5.37
CA GLU A 32 15.52 32.75 -4.03
C GLU A 32 14.10 32.18 -3.96
N VAL A 33 13.57 32.09 -2.75
CA VAL A 33 12.14 31.84 -2.49
C VAL A 33 11.57 33.16 -1.95
N PRO A 34 10.48 33.70 -2.51
CA PRO A 34 9.94 34.97 -2.06
C PRO A 34 9.36 34.84 -0.65
N SER A 35 9.31 35.95 0.09
CA SER A 35 8.70 35.98 1.43
C SER A 35 7.21 35.64 1.46
N ARG A 36 6.52 35.77 0.32
CA ARG A 36 5.13 35.38 0.13
C ARG A 36 4.97 34.67 -1.22
N PRO A 37 4.37 33.46 -1.25
CA PRO A 37 4.08 32.80 -2.50
C PRO A 37 3.03 33.60 -3.29
N TRP A 38 3.14 33.59 -4.61
CA TRP A 38 2.13 34.16 -5.50
C TRP A 38 0.98 33.16 -5.76
N GLU A 39 -0.02 33.57 -6.53
CA GLU A 39 -1.16 32.73 -6.89
C GLU A 39 -0.72 31.46 -7.63
N GLU A 40 -1.20 30.30 -7.19
CA GLU A 40 -0.81 29.00 -7.73
C GLU A 40 -0.97 28.89 -9.27
N SER A 41 -1.98 29.55 -9.83
CA SER A 41 -2.27 29.56 -11.28
C SER A 41 -1.15 30.14 -12.14
N PHE A 42 -0.28 31.01 -11.59
CA PHE A 42 0.88 31.54 -12.30
C PHE A 42 2.05 30.54 -12.37
N GLY A 43 1.91 29.36 -11.76
CA GLY A 43 2.89 28.30 -11.77
C GLY A 43 3.91 28.39 -10.66
N ASN A 44 4.91 27.51 -10.71
CA ASN A 44 5.89 27.33 -9.63
C ASN A 44 7.14 28.21 -9.75
N HIS A 45 7.35 28.88 -10.88
CA HIS A 45 8.59 29.59 -11.16
C HIS A 45 8.37 30.93 -11.87
N ARG A 46 9.18 31.93 -11.50
CA ARG A 46 9.21 33.23 -12.20
C ARG A 46 10.61 33.84 -12.25
N ALA A 47 10.86 34.65 -13.27
CA ALA A 47 11.99 35.58 -13.30
C ALA A 47 11.51 37.00 -12.97
N VAL A 48 12.27 37.73 -12.17
CA VAL A 48 12.02 39.14 -11.85
C VAL A 48 12.85 39.99 -12.81
N LEU A 49 12.14 40.75 -13.64
CA LEU A 49 12.72 41.62 -14.66
C LEU A 49 12.72 43.07 -14.19
N GLN A 50 13.81 43.78 -14.45
CA GLN A 50 13.87 45.23 -14.33
C GLN A 50 13.87 45.85 -15.72
N ILE A 51 12.96 46.80 -15.94
CA ILE A 51 12.86 47.56 -17.19
C ILE A 51 13.03 49.04 -16.86
N GLU A 52 14.07 49.66 -17.41
CA GLU A 52 14.42 51.02 -17.03
C GLU A 52 13.62 52.11 -17.74
N LYS A 53 13.01 51.80 -18.90
CA LYS A 53 12.27 52.80 -19.70
C LYS A 53 11.08 52.17 -20.41
N PRO A 54 9.91 52.83 -20.44
CA PRO A 54 8.80 52.42 -21.29
C PRO A 54 9.21 52.36 -22.76
N ALA A 55 8.72 51.35 -23.48
CA ALA A 55 8.98 51.19 -24.91
C ALA A 55 7.93 50.32 -25.58
N GLN A 56 7.74 50.54 -26.89
CA GLN A 56 6.87 49.69 -27.69
C GLN A 56 7.39 48.25 -27.79
N VAL A 57 8.71 48.07 -27.80
CA VAL A 57 9.36 46.76 -27.90
C VAL A 57 10.53 46.74 -26.92
N VAL A 58 10.55 45.74 -26.03
CA VAL A 58 11.64 45.44 -25.09
C VAL A 58 12.19 44.05 -25.44
N THR A 59 13.51 43.87 -25.35
CA THR A 59 14.17 42.59 -25.57
C THR A 59 14.56 41.93 -24.25
N LEU A 60 14.34 40.61 -24.13
CA LEU A 60 14.88 39.77 -23.07
C LEU A 60 15.93 38.83 -23.64
N ASP A 61 17.04 38.68 -22.95
CA ASP A 61 18.02 37.61 -23.15
C ASP A 61 18.28 36.93 -21.81
N PHE A 62 17.78 35.71 -21.63
CA PHE A 62 17.75 35.02 -20.35
C PHE A 62 18.30 33.59 -20.47
N GLU A 63 19.46 33.35 -19.87
CA GLU A 63 20.03 32.00 -19.71
C GLU A 63 19.34 31.24 -18.57
N TRP A 64 18.11 30.77 -18.79
CA TRP A 64 17.25 30.21 -17.75
C TRP A 64 17.50 28.74 -17.36
N ARG A 65 18.25 27.98 -18.18
CA ARG A 65 18.82 26.66 -17.84
C ARG A 65 17.83 25.63 -17.28
N ARG A 66 16.76 25.38 -18.05
CA ARG A 66 15.64 24.52 -17.67
C ARG A 66 15.86 23.04 -18.01
N PRO A 67 15.55 22.10 -17.10
CA PRO A 67 15.69 20.66 -17.34
C PRO A 67 14.45 19.99 -17.95
N ASP A 68 13.31 20.68 -18.01
CA ASP A 68 12.05 20.10 -18.48
C ASP A 68 11.91 20.09 -20.01
N LYS A 69 10.98 19.28 -20.53
CA LYS A 69 10.76 19.11 -21.98
C LYS A 69 9.78 20.15 -22.54
N ASP A 70 9.89 20.40 -23.85
CA ASP A 70 8.97 21.22 -24.65
C ASP A 70 8.82 22.66 -24.10
N VAL A 71 9.94 23.26 -23.69
CA VAL A 71 9.98 24.60 -23.08
C VAL A 71 9.43 25.70 -24.00
N ASP A 72 9.47 25.50 -25.32
CA ASP A 72 8.98 26.40 -26.34
C ASP A 72 7.44 26.34 -26.56
N ASN A 73 6.78 25.36 -25.94
CA ASN A 73 5.34 25.15 -26.00
C ASN A 73 4.58 25.61 -24.74
N LYS A 74 5.30 25.96 -23.66
CA LYS A 74 4.70 26.46 -22.40
C LYS A 74 4.23 27.90 -22.54
N ARG A 75 3.12 28.28 -21.90
CA ARG A 75 2.65 29.68 -21.82
C ARG A 75 3.65 30.59 -21.10
N PHE A 76 3.84 31.79 -21.62
CA PHE A 76 4.56 32.88 -20.95
C PHE A 76 3.61 34.00 -20.52
N LEU A 77 3.83 34.54 -19.32
CA LEU A 77 3.12 35.71 -18.79
C LEU A 77 4.15 36.71 -18.27
N ILE A 78 4.09 37.95 -18.76
CA ILE A 78 4.93 39.06 -18.27
C ILE A 78 3.99 40.10 -17.66
N ILE A 79 4.08 40.31 -16.35
CA ILE A 79 3.12 41.09 -15.57
C ILE A 79 3.83 42.23 -14.84
N HIS A 80 3.34 43.46 -14.97
CA HIS A 80 3.89 44.60 -14.24
C HIS A 80 3.61 44.44 -12.73
N ALA A 81 4.67 44.46 -11.90
CA ALA A 81 4.58 44.07 -10.50
C ALA A 81 3.66 44.96 -9.65
N THR A 82 3.50 46.24 -10.02
CA THR A 82 2.69 47.20 -9.26
C THR A 82 1.24 47.29 -9.75
N THR A 83 1.01 47.21 -11.06
CA THR A 83 -0.36 47.40 -11.62
C THR A 83 -1.07 46.08 -11.87
N GLY A 84 -0.35 44.96 -12.00
CA GLY A 84 -0.92 43.68 -12.39
C GLY A 84 -1.20 43.56 -13.90
N ASP A 85 -0.84 44.55 -14.70
CA ASP A 85 -1.09 44.54 -16.14
C ASP A 85 -0.21 43.50 -16.84
N THR A 86 -0.82 42.65 -17.66
CA THR A 86 -0.12 41.64 -18.46
C THR A 86 0.29 42.24 -19.80
N VAL A 87 1.56 42.10 -20.17
CA VAL A 87 2.06 42.49 -21.48
C VAL A 87 1.39 41.64 -22.56
N ARG A 88 0.81 42.32 -23.55
CA ARG A 88 -0.04 41.68 -24.56
C ARG A 88 0.74 40.86 -25.59
N ASN A 89 1.86 41.38 -26.10
CA ASN A 89 2.58 40.75 -27.20
C ASN A 89 3.90 40.14 -26.73
N ILE A 90 4.12 38.87 -27.10
CA ILE A 90 5.37 38.15 -26.87
C ILE A 90 5.80 37.49 -28.18
N ARG A 91 6.93 37.93 -28.73
CA ARG A 91 7.60 37.29 -29.85
C ARG A 91 8.76 36.46 -29.31
N ARG A 92 8.67 35.15 -29.49
CA ARG A 92 9.74 34.19 -29.20
C ARG A 92 10.80 34.26 -30.29
N MET A 93 12.01 34.69 -29.95
CA MET A 93 13.15 34.74 -30.88
C MET A 93 13.92 33.43 -30.84
N GLU A 94 14.25 32.97 -29.63
CA GLU A 94 14.84 31.66 -29.38
C GLU A 94 14.36 31.19 -28.01
N VAL A 95 13.80 29.99 -27.94
CA VAL A 95 13.36 29.39 -26.67
C VAL A 95 13.76 27.92 -26.71
N ASN A 96 14.76 27.56 -25.93
CA ASN A 96 15.25 26.19 -25.75
C ASN A 96 15.63 25.98 -24.27
N ASN A 97 16.13 24.81 -23.89
CA ASN A 97 16.47 24.51 -22.49
C ASN A 97 17.53 25.45 -21.89
N GLU A 98 18.44 25.99 -22.68
CA GLU A 98 19.53 26.85 -22.21
C GLU A 98 19.12 28.33 -22.16
N HIS A 99 18.42 28.80 -23.20
CA HIS A 99 18.15 30.21 -23.45
C HIS A 99 16.66 30.52 -23.72
N CYS A 100 16.23 31.67 -23.21
CA CYS A 100 14.95 32.32 -23.52
C CYS A 100 15.21 33.75 -24.01
N ARG A 101 15.21 33.94 -25.34
CA ARG A 101 15.31 35.25 -26.01
C ARG A 101 13.95 35.67 -26.55
N LEU A 102 13.45 36.80 -26.06
CA LEU A 102 12.11 37.31 -26.39
C LEU A 102 12.19 38.77 -26.84
N GLN A 103 11.20 39.18 -27.62
CA GLN A 103 10.76 40.57 -27.69
C GLN A 103 9.34 40.66 -27.14
N PHE A 104 9.03 41.68 -26.34
CA PHE A 104 7.69 41.84 -25.77
C PHE A 104 7.29 43.31 -25.62
N GLY A 105 5.98 43.57 -25.60
CA GLY A 105 5.45 44.93 -25.42
C GLY A 105 3.99 45.10 -25.85
N PRO A 106 3.47 46.34 -25.83
CA PRO A 106 4.14 47.53 -25.31
C PRO A 106 4.38 47.43 -23.79
N VAL A 107 5.48 48.04 -23.34
CA VAL A 107 5.78 48.25 -21.92
C VAL A 107 5.49 49.71 -21.62
N GLU A 108 4.40 49.96 -20.90
CA GLU A 108 3.87 51.31 -20.67
C GLU A 108 4.57 52.04 -19.50
N LYS A 109 5.15 51.31 -18.55
CA LYS A 109 5.81 51.85 -17.35
C LYS A 109 7.19 51.22 -17.16
N GLU A 110 8.14 51.99 -16.66
CA GLU A 110 9.39 51.45 -16.12
C GLU A 110 9.12 50.78 -14.77
N GLY A 111 10.00 49.88 -14.36
CA GLY A 111 9.92 49.21 -13.07
C GLY A 111 10.10 47.70 -13.16
N THR A 112 9.59 47.03 -12.13
CA THR A 112 9.69 45.58 -11.97
C THR A 112 8.55 44.86 -12.69
N TYR A 113 8.90 43.81 -13.43
CA TYR A 113 7.97 42.90 -14.10
C TYR A 113 8.24 41.46 -13.67
N TYR A 114 7.18 40.67 -13.50
CA TYR A 114 7.28 39.24 -13.22
C TYR A 114 7.06 38.45 -14.50
N PHE A 115 8.04 37.62 -14.87
CA PHE A 115 7.97 36.71 -16.00
C PHE A 115 7.73 35.27 -15.51
N TYR A 116 6.49 34.79 -15.64
CA TYR A 116 6.09 33.42 -15.33
C TYR A 116 6.15 32.54 -16.59
N TYR A 117 6.69 31.33 -16.45
CA TYR A 117 7.00 30.46 -17.59
C TYR A 117 6.55 28.99 -17.47
N LEU A 118 5.80 28.67 -16.42
CA LEU A 118 5.15 27.37 -16.19
C LEU A 118 3.73 27.49 -15.57
N PRO A 119 2.89 28.47 -15.98
CA PRO A 119 1.56 28.60 -15.40
C PRO A 119 0.69 27.39 -15.76
N TYR A 120 -0.17 26.98 -14.84
CA TYR A 120 -0.99 25.78 -14.97
C TYR A 120 -2.41 25.99 -14.42
N ARG A 121 -3.32 25.09 -14.80
CA ARG A 121 -4.70 25.07 -14.28
C ARG A 121 -4.72 24.38 -12.92
N VAL A 122 -5.09 25.11 -11.86
CA VAL A 122 -5.29 24.56 -10.52
C VAL A 122 -6.50 23.62 -10.53
N GLN A 123 -6.34 22.43 -9.95
CA GLN A 123 -7.42 21.47 -9.74
C GLN A 123 -7.59 21.29 -8.23
N THR A 124 -8.74 21.66 -7.69
CA THR A 124 -9.08 21.45 -6.28
C THR A 124 -9.64 20.05 -6.04
N GLY A 125 -9.67 19.59 -4.79
CA GLY A 125 -10.18 18.27 -4.41
C GLY A 125 -9.17 17.14 -4.65
N TYR A 126 -9.69 15.92 -4.78
CA TYR A 126 -8.88 14.70 -4.73
C TYR A 126 -9.21 13.68 -5.83
N GLY A 127 -8.37 12.65 -5.97
CA GLY A 127 -8.53 11.55 -6.91
C GLY A 127 -7.48 11.59 -8.02
N PHE A 128 -7.91 11.65 -9.29
CA PHE A 128 -7.01 11.73 -10.43
C PHE A 128 -6.73 13.19 -10.85
N TYR A 129 -5.47 13.53 -11.11
CA TYR A 129 -5.11 14.85 -11.65
C TYR A 129 -5.27 14.92 -13.17
N GLY A 130 -6.32 15.62 -13.65
CA GLY A 130 -6.60 15.87 -15.06
C GLY A 130 -6.13 17.24 -15.58
N GLY A 131 -5.56 18.08 -14.70
CA GLY A 131 -5.07 19.41 -15.05
C GLY A 131 -3.82 19.42 -15.95
N GLY A 132 -3.37 20.63 -16.31
CA GLY A 132 -2.18 20.79 -17.16
C GLY A 132 -1.69 22.23 -17.25
N TYR A 133 -0.52 22.41 -17.88
CA TYR A 133 0.01 23.72 -18.20
C TYR A 133 -0.93 24.51 -19.12
N LEU A 134 -0.93 25.83 -18.98
CA LEU A 134 -1.66 26.68 -19.90
C LEU A 134 -1.07 26.56 -21.32
N PRO A 135 -1.91 26.54 -22.36
CA PRO A 135 -1.44 26.50 -23.75
C PRO A 135 -0.67 27.78 -24.07
N LYS A 136 0.27 27.71 -25.01
CA LYS A 136 1.07 28.83 -25.53
C LYS A 136 0.24 30.10 -25.77
N GLU A 137 0.87 31.26 -25.55
CA GLU A 137 0.22 32.55 -25.77
C GLU A 137 -0.25 32.77 -27.20
N SER A 138 -1.29 33.60 -27.33
CA SER A 138 -1.82 34.03 -28.61
C SER A 138 -0.72 34.71 -29.43
N THR A 139 -0.83 34.59 -30.75
CA THR A 139 0.10 35.27 -31.66
C THR A 139 0.09 36.79 -31.40
N PRO A 140 1.27 37.46 -31.42
CA PRO A 140 1.35 38.91 -31.33
C PRO A 140 0.46 39.62 -32.36
N ASP A 141 -0.01 40.81 -32.01
CA ASP A 141 -0.66 41.72 -32.95
C ASP A 141 0.25 41.96 -34.17
N THR A 142 -0.33 41.87 -35.37
CA THR A 142 0.43 41.94 -36.63
C THR A 142 1.18 43.26 -36.79
N THR A 143 0.58 44.38 -36.38
CA THR A 143 1.21 45.71 -36.46
C THR A 143 2.38 45.81 -35.48
N TRP A 144 2.19 45.33 -34.25
CA TRP A 144 3.25 45.26 -33.26
C TRP A 144 4.39 44.34 -33.70
N LEU A 145 4.08 43.19 -34.32
CA LEU A 145 5.07 42.23 -34.78
C LEU A 145 5.99 42.82 -35.87
N ILE A 146 5.42 43.55 -36.83
CA ILE A 146 6.19 44.26 -37.87
C ILE A 146 7.11 45.30 -37.22
N GLN A 147 6.61 46.04 -36.22
CA GLN A 147 7.41 47.01 -35.48
C GLN A 147 8.58 46.32 -34.72
N ALA A 148 8.32 45.20 -34.06
CA ALA A 148 9.34 44.42 -33.36
C ALA A 148 10.42 43.87 -34.29
N GLN A 149 10.05 43.50 -35.53
CA GLN A 149 10.98 43.03 -36.56
C GLN A 149 11.86 44.13 -37.15
N THR A 150 11.35 45.35 -37.25
CA THR A 150 12.03 46.48 -37.92
C THR A 150 12.84 47.36 -36.95
N THR A 151 12.52 47.33 -35.66
CA THR A 151 13.20 48.15 -34.65
C THR A 151 14.61 47.62 -34.35
N ARG A 152 15.64 48.40 -34.70
CA ARG A 152 17.07 48.00 -34.58
C ARG A 152 17.66 48.13 -33.16
N ARG A 153 17.10 49.00 -32.32
CA ARG A 153 17.56 49.22 -30.94
C ARG A 153 16.36 49.21 -30.00
N ASN A 154 16.30 48.24 -29.11
CA ASN A 154 15.25 48.08 -28.11
C ASN A 154 15.88 48.16 -26.71
N PRO A 155 15.20 48.73 -25.70
CA PRO A 155 15.62 48.56 -24.32
C PRO A 155 15.71 47.07 -23.96
N GLN A 156 16.68 46.72 -23.12
CA GLN A 156 16.88 45.35 -22.65
C GLN A 156 16.28 45.21 -21.25
N ALA A 157 15.48 44.17 -21.05
CA ALA A 157 15.05 43.77 -19.72
C ALA A 157 16.19 43.05 -19.01
N THR A 158 16.49 43.45 -17.78
CA THR A 158 17.52 42.82 -16.94
C THR A 158 16.85 41.79 -16.03
N VAL A 159 17.34 40.55 -16.05
CA VAL A 159 16.92 39.52 -15.07
C VAL A 159 17.65 39.80 -13.76
N VAL A 160 16.90 40.25 -12.74
CA VAL A 160 17.47 40.57 -11.42
C VAL A 160 17.63 39.31 -10.58
N LYS A 161 16.62 38.43 -10.61
CA LYS A 161 16.58 37.18 -9.87
C LYS A 161 15.57 36.20 -10.48
N VAL A 162 15.69 34.94 -10.10
CA VAL A 162 14.73 33.87 -10.37
C VAL A 162 14.19 33.37 -9.04
N GLU A 163 12.87 33.19 -8.99
CA GLU A 163 12.17 32.79 -7.79
C GLU A 163 11.41 31.49 -8.03
N ALA A 164 11.52 30.57 -7.07
CA ALA A 164 10.61 29.44 -6.93
C ALA A 164 9.49 29.83 -5.97
N ARG A 165 8.25 29.39 -6.24
CA ARG A 165 7.08 29.78 -5.46
C ARG A 165 7.25 29.42 -3.99
N GLN A 166 7.74 28.21 -3.73
CA GLN A 166 8.13 27.70 -2.42
C GLN A 166 9.45 26.92 -2.52
N ALA A 167 10.03 26.57 -1.36
CA ALA A 167 11.29 25.81 -1.32
C ALA A 167 11.16 24.41 -1.95
N PHE A 168 9.99 23.77 -1.79
CA PHE A 168 9.68 22.47 -2.37
C PHE A 168 9.68 22.50 -3.91
N ASP A 169 9.35 23.64 -4.50
CA ASP A 169 9.27 23.84 -5.96
C ASP A 169 10.63 24.19 -6.58
N SER A 170 11.67 24.41 -5.78
CA SER A 170 12.91 25.01 -6.29
C SER A 170 13.75 24.06 -7.14
N PHE A 171 14.17 24.54 -8.32
CA PHE A 171 15.20 23.88 -9.14
C PHE A 171 16.63 24.10 -8.61
N TYR A 172 16.85 25.10 -7.76
CA TYR A 172 18.20 25.45 -7.33
C TYR A 172 18.67 24.58 -6.14
N PRO A 173 19.93 24.12 -6.10
CA PRO A 173 20.96 24.21 -7.14
C PRO A 173 21.04 22.98 -8.08
N MET A 174 20.31 21.90 -7.78
CA MET A 174 20.54 20.57 -8.35
C MET A 174 19.77 20.27 -9.65
N GLU A 175 18.93 21.19 -10.09
CA GLU A 175 18.12 21.10 -11.32
C GLU A 175 18.33 22.31 -12.23
N ILE A 176 19.43 23.06 -12.03
CA ILE A 176 19.84 24.11 -12.96
C ILE A 176 20.83 23.51 -13.97
N ALA A 177 20.36 23.29 -15.20
CA ALA A 177 21.09 22.52 -16.21
C ALA A 177 22.33 23.25 -16.75
N SER A 178 23.43 22.51 -16.90
CA SER A 178 24.62 22.95 -17.62
C SER A 178 24.37 23.04 -19.13
N THR A 179 24.98 24.01 -19.80
CA THR A 179 24.92 24.09 -21.27
C THR A 179 25.78 23.02 -21.94
N ALA A 180 25.48 22.69 -23.19
CA ALA A 180 26.29 21.79 -24.01
C ALA A 180 27.75 22.27 -24.09
N LYS A 181 27.96 23.57 -24.25
CA LYS A 181 29.28 24.19 -24.30
C LYS A 181 30.03 24.08 -22.96
N GLU A 182 29.34 24.21 -21.84
CA GLU A 182 29.95 24.01 -20.52
C GLU A 182 30.35 22.55 -20.30
N LYS A 183 29.51 21.60 -20.70
CA LYS A 183 29.81 20.15 -20.64
C LYS A 183 31.05 19.81 -21.47
N GLU A 184 31.13 20.30 -22.71
CA GLU A 184 32.29 20.10 -23.58
C GLU A 184 33.56 20.73 -22.99
N ASN A 185 33.49 21.98 -22.54
CA ASN A 185 34.61 22.67 -21.89
C ASN A 185 35.09 21.92 -20.64
N TYR A 186 34.16 21.35 -19.87
CA TYR A 186 34.49 20.59 -18.68
C TYR A 186 35.23 19.30 -19.00
N ILE A 187 34.75 18.51 -19.96
CA ILE A 187 35.42 17.29 -20.46
C ILE A 187 36.84 17.62 -20.92
N ASN A 188 37.00 18.69 -21.71
CA ASN A 188 38.29 19.11 -22.24
C ASN A 188 39.29 19.50 -21.15
N ARG A 189 38.83 20.10 -20.04
CA ARG A 189 39.66 20.54 -18.91
C ARG A 189 39.92 19.44 -17.88
N ASN A 190 39.02 18.47 -17.75
CA ASN A 190 39.02 17.47 -16.67
C ASN A 190 38.94 16.04 -17.21
N LYS A 191 39.87 15.65 -18.09
CA LYS A 191 39.91 14.30 -18.64
C LYS A 191 39.97 13.25 -17.52
N ALA A 192 39.03 12.31 -17.56
CA ALA A 192 38.91 11.24 -16.59
C ALA A 192 38.38 9.96 -17.27
N ALA A 193 38.77 8.80 -16.74
CA ALA A 193 38.22 7.52 -17.19
C ALA A 193 36.77 7.32 -16.70
N LEU A 194 36.45 7.84 -15.52
CA LEU A 194 35.11 7.95 -14.96
C LEU A 194 34.93 9.36 -14.40
N TYR A 195 33.80 10.01 -14.70
CA TYR A 195 33.47 11.32 -14.14
C TYR A 195 32.64 11.13 -12.88
N LEU A 196 33.26 11.41 -11.73
CA LEU A 196 32.68 11.19 -10.41
C LEU A 196 32.52 12.51 -9.64
N PHE A 197 31.34 12.74 -9.08
CA PHE A 197 30.99 13.95 -8.33
C PHE A 197 30.40 13.58 -6.98
N ALA A 198 31.14 13.83 -5.90
CA ALA A 198 30.61 13.59 -4.55
C ALA A 198 29.68 14.73 -4.13
N GLU A 199 28.59 14.40 -3.44
CA GLU A 199 27.56 15.37 -3.06
C GLU A 199 26.97 15.04 -1.69
N ASP A 200 26.73 16.09 -0.91
CA ASP A 200 26.13 15.97 0.42
C ASP A 200 24.63 15.62 0.29
N ARG A 201 24.09 14.84 1.24
CA ARG A 201 22.67 14.48 1.30
C ARG A 201 21.70 15.66 1.25
N ARG A 202 22.14 16.87 1.62
CA ARG A 202 21.36 18.13 1.50
C ARG A 202 21.11 18.56 0.04
N TYR A 203 21.86 18.03 -0.91
CA TYR A 203 21.76 18.34 -2.33
C TYR A 203 21.55 17.04 -3.13
N PRO A 204 20.38 16.38 -3.01
CA PRO A 204 20.09 15.16 -3.74
C PRO A 204 20.29 15.36 -5.24
N ILE A 205 20.93 14.39 -5.90
CA ILE A 205 21.15 14.39 -7.36
C ILE A 205 19.82 14.02 -8.02
N ARG A 206 19.22 14.96 -8.74
CA ARG A 206 17.85 14.81 -9.28
C ARG A 206 17.82 14.53 -10.78
N MET A 207 18.65 15.26 -11.54
CA MET A 207 18.69 15.17 -13.00
C MET A 207 19.43 13.90 -13.47
N ARG A 208 18.81 13.18 -14.43
CA ARG A 208 19.39 11.99 -15.07
C ARG A 208 19.97 12.26 -16.46
N ASN A 209 19.54 13.35 -17.10
CA ASN A 209 19.86 13.67 -18.49
C ASN A 209 20.87 14.82 -18.64
N ASP A 210 21.09 15.57 -17.56
CA ASP A 210 21.93 16.77 -17.54
C ASP A 210 22.70 16.88 -16.23
N LEU A 211 23.76 17.70 -16.25
CA LEU A 211 24.54 17.98 -15.05
C LEU A 211 24.05 19.29 -14.41
N PRO A 212 23.99 19.35 -13.07
CA PRO A 212 23.78 20.62 -12.40
C PRO A 212 24.99 21.52 -12.63
N THR A 213 24.74 22.78 -12.99
CA THR A 213 25.79 23.81 -13.19
C THR A 213 26.77 23.88 -12.01
N LYS A 214 26.29 23.66 -10.78
CA LYS A 214 27.10 23.52 -9.56
C LYS A 214 28.31 22.60 -9.77
N TRP A 215 28.14 21.42 -10.35
CA TRP A 215 29.21 20.44 -10.51
C TRP A 215 30.33 20.90 -11.43
N LEU A 216 30.02 21.74 -12.43
CA LEU A 216 31.03 22.20 -13.38
C LEU A 216 31.98 23.25 -12.80
N THR A 217 31.74 23.68 -11.55
CA THR A 217 32.64 24.54 -10.78
C THR A 217 33.66 23.77 -9.93
N HIS A 218 33.51 22.45 -9.84
CA HIS A 218 34.36 21.53 -9.09
C HIS A 218 35.11 20.59 -10.02
N LYS A 219 36.29 20.10 -9.64
CA LYS A 219 36.98 19.04 -10.37
C LYS A 219 36.38 17.67 -10.01
N GLN A 220 36.21 16.81 -11.01
CA GLN A 220 35.77 15.43 -10.80
C GLN A 220 36.79 14.70 -9.89
N GLY A 221 36.32 13.81 -9.02
CA GLY A 221 37.21 13.12 -8.08
C GLY A 221 37.62 13.94 -6.85
N GLU A 222 37.02 15.12 -6.63
CA GLU A 222 37.31 15.96 -5.46
C GLU A 222 36.94 15.28 -4.12
N LEU A 223 37.61 15.72 -3.04
CA LEU A 223 37.38 15.26 -1.67
C LEU A 223 35.93 15.53 -1.25
N PHE A 224 35.25 14.48 -0.77
CA PHE A 224 34.00 14.62 -0.04
C PHE A 224 34.26 14.97 1.42
N GLN A 225 33.58 16.01 1.93
CA GLN A 225 33.64 16.41 3.34
C GLN A 225 32.24 16.35 3.96
N GLY A 226 32.10 15.57 5.01
CA GLY A 226 30.87 15.41 5.78
C GLY A 226 31.06 15.69 7.27
N GLU A 227 29.97 15.95 7.96
CA GLU A 227 29.91 16.05 9.42
C GLU A 227 28.78 15.17 9.94
N ALA A 228 29.07 14.37 10.97
CA ALA A 228 28.15 13.43 11.56
C ALA A 228 28.31 13.36 13.08
N ALA A 229 27.27 12.91 13.76
CA ALA A 229 27.30 12.61 15.17
C ALA A 229 27.66 11.14 15.43
N PRO A 230 28.19 10.79 16.62
CA PRO A 230 28.25 9.39 17.04
C PRO A 230 26.86 8.73 16.96
N ASN A 231 26.82 7.42 16.76
CA ASN A 231 25.60 6.65 16.52
C ASN A 231 24.77 7.05 15.27
N GLU A 232 25.18 8.01 14.44
CA GLU A 232 24.42 8.38 13.25
C GLU A 232 24.52 7.33 12.13
N TYR A 233 23.44 7.13 11.36
CA TYR A 233 23.57 6.52 10.04
C TYR A 233 23.75 7.62 9.00
N TYR A 234 25.01 7.94 8.68
CA TYR A 234 25.34 9.08 7.83
C TYR A 234 25.23 8.72 6.35
N THR A 235 24.69 9.61 5.53
CA THR A 235 24.47 9.34 4.10
C THR A 235 24.99 10.46 3.22
N PHE A 236 25.39 10.09 2.00
CA PHE A 236 25.87 11.00 0.96
C PHE A 236 25.80 10.31 -0.41
N GLN A 237 26.21 11.01 -1.46
CA GLN A 237 26.07 10.53 -2.84
C GLN A 237 27.37 10.66 -3.62
N ILE A 238 27.55 9.78 -4.61
CA ILE A 238 28.52 9.96 -5.70
C ILE A 238 27.75 9.86 -7.03
N GLY A 239 27.72 10.95 -7.78
CA GLY A 239 27.19 10.98 -9.14
C GLY A 239 28.20 10.41 -10.14
N VAL A 240 27.78 9.45 -10.95
CA VAL A 240 28.52 8.90 -12.08
C VAL A 240 27.95 9.51 -13.36
N TRP A 241 28.80 10.18 -14.15
CA TRP A 241 28.42 10.71 -15.46
C TRP A 241 29.13 9.97 -16.59
N ALA A 242 28.34 9.37 -17.48
CA ALA A 242 28.79 8.66 -18.66
C ALA A 242 29.06 9.63 -19.82
N ALA A 243 30.06 10.49 -19.70
CA ALA A 243 30.24 11.69 -20.54
C ALA A 243 30.39 11.45 -22.05
N GLY A 244 30.91 10.30 -22.48
CA GLY A 244 31.13 10.02 -23.91
C GLY A 244 31.03 8.55 -24.33
N ASN A 245 30.80 7.62 -23.39
CA ASN A 245 30.47 6.23 -23.65
C ASN A 245 29.58 5.74 -22.51
N LYS A 246 28.75 4.73 -22.77
CA LYS A 246 28.04 4.00 -21.70
C LYS A 246 29.05 3.45 -20.69
N THR A 247 28.62 3.36 -19.43
CA THR A 247 29.40 2.79 -18.33
C THR A 247 28.61 1.65 -17.69
N ASP A 248 29.01 0.41 -17.97
CA ASP A 248 28.29 -0.77 -17.54
C ASP A 248 28.91 -1.41 -16.29
N ARG A 249 28.08 -2.11 -15.51
CA ARG A 249 28.42 -2.88 -14.30
C ARG A 249 29.24 -2.07 -13.30
N ILE A 250 28.66 -0.97 -12.83
CA ILE A 250 29.24 -0.17 -11.77
C ILE A 250 29.44 -1.02 -10.51
N GLY A 251 30.66 -1.00 -9.97
CA GLY A 251 31.03 -1.58 -8.68
C GLY A 251 31.71 -0.54 -7.79
N TYR A 252 31.88 -0.88 -6.51
CA TYR A 252 32.61 -0.02 -5.59
C TYR A 252 33.49 -0.81 -4.61
N GLN A 253 34.51 -0.14 -4.08
CA GLN A 253 35.31 -0.61 -2.96
C GLN A 253 35.58 0.56 -2.02
N ALA A 254 35.28 0.39 -0.74
CA ALA A 254 35.58 1.38 0.30
C ALA A 254 36.82 0.97 1.13
N SER A 255 37.63 1.94 1.53
CA SER A 255 38.61 1.74 2.60
C SER A 255 38.00 2.06 3.96
N SER A 256 38.62 1.58 5.04
CA SER A 256 38.23 1.99 6.39
C SER A 256 38.52 3.46 6.59
N LEU A 257 37.64 4.17 7.29
CA LEU A 257 37.88 5.57 7.65
C LEU A 257 38.69 5.60 8.95
N ARG A 258 39.82 6.31 8.96
CA ARG A 258 40.78 6.31 10.07
C ARG A 258 40.97 7.69 10.67
N CYS A 259 41.08 7.75 11.99
CA CYS A 259 41.48 8.92 12.76
C CYS A 259 42.48 8.48 13.85
N GLY A 260 43.79 8.47 13.55
CA GLY A 260 44.78 7.85 14.42
C GLY A 260 44.56 6.34 14.54
N GLU A 261 44.39 5.85 15.76
CA GLU A 261 44.07 4.43 16.05
C GLU A 261 42.58 4.09 15.92
N GLU A 262 41.70 5.11 15.86
CA GLU A 262 40.26 4.91 15.71
C GLU A 262 39.88 4.57 14.28
N ILE A 263 38.99 3.59 14.11
CA ILE A 263 38.62 3.02 12.81
C ILE A 263 37.11 2.87 12.70
N ILE A 264 36.54 3.39 11.61
CA ILE A 264 35.23 2.97 11.09
C ILE A 264 35.53 1.97 9.97
N PRO A 265 35.15 0.68 10.11
CA PRO A 265 35.55 -0.36 9.17
C PRO A 265 34.88 -0.16 7.80
N ALA A 266 35.51 -0.66 6.75
CA ALA A 266 34.94 -0.60 5.40
C ALA A 266 33.57 -1.32 5.29
N THR A 267 33.34 -2.34 6.12
CA THR A 267 32.06 -3.07 6.22
C THR A 267 30.92 -2.24 6.80
N ALA A 268 31.19 -1.08 7.39
CA ALA A 268 30.17 -0.13 7.83
C ALA A 268 29.67 0.77 6.68
N ILE A 269 30.28 0.68 5.50
CA ILE A 269 29.95 1.49 4.33
C ILE A 269 29.15 0.64 3.34
N THR A 270 28.00 1.13 2.90
CA THR A 270 27.12 0.43 1.95
C THR A 270 26.77 1.34 0.79
N CYS A 271 26.75 0.81 -0.44
CA CYS A 271 26.17 1.47 -1.61
C CYS A 271 24.81 0.83 -1.95
N PHE A 272 23.72 1.55 -1.68
CA PHE A 272 22.36 1.00 -1.83
C PHE A 272 22.00 0.61 -3.27
N ASN A 273 22.67 1.20 -4.26
CA ASN A 273 22.39 0.98 -5.67
C ASN A 273 22.92 -0.34 -6.20
N VAL A 274 24.02 -0.87 -5.62
CA VAL A 274 24.71 -2.06 -6.15
C VAL A 274 24.51 -3.30 -5.29
N GLU A 275 23.95 -3.16 -4.08
CA GLU A 275 23.66 -4.27 -3.17
C GLU A 275 22.55 -3.92 -2.18
N GLY A 276 22.03 -4.96 -1.51
CA GLY A 276 21.00 -4.81 -0.50
C GLY A 276 20.59 -6.12 0.14
N THR A 277 19.59 -6.02 1.02
CA THR A 277 18.88 -7.17 1.59
C THR A 277 17.42 -7.08 1.18
N ASP A 278 16.88 -8.11 0.55
CA ASP A 278 15.50 -8.14 0.08
C ASP A 278 14.48 -8.24 1.25
N PRO A 279 13.16 -8.19 0.98
CA PRO A 279 12.14 -8.31 2.02
C PRO A 279 12.09 -9.65 2.78
N TYR A 280 12.85 -10.65 2.36
CA TYR A 280 12.89 -11.98 2.98
C TYR A 280 14.23 -12.27 3.63
N GLY A 281 15.10 -11.25 3.76
CA GLY A 281 16.39 -11.37 4.46
C GLY A 281 17.51 -11.91 3.58
N LYS A 282 17.30 -12.06 2.27
CA LYS A 282 18.33 -12.52 1.36
C LYS A 282 19.14 -11.34 0.83
N THR A 283 20.46 -11.42 1.00
CA THR A 283 21.39 -10.44 0.42
C THR A 283 21.47 -10.59 -1.10
N PHE A 284 21.55 -9.48 -1.82
CA PHE A 284 21.70 -9.46 -3.27
C PHE A 284 22.70 -8.42 -3.73
N LYS A 285 23.18 -8.61 -4.96
CA LYS A 285 23.90 -7.60 -5.74
C LYS A 285 23.05 -7.19 -6.92
N LYS A 286 23.20 -5.94 -7.34
CA LYS A 286 22.45 -5.34 -8.44
C LYS A 286 23.41 -4.79 -9.47
N GLU A 287 23.13 -5.11 -10.73
CA GLU A 287 23.85 -4.51 -11.84
C GLU A 287 23.33 -3.08 -12.08
N VAL A 288 24.25 -2.12 -12.12
CA VAL A 288 23.96 -0.72 -12.40
C VAL A 288 24.71 -0.33 -13.67
N ASN A 289 23.95 0.09 -14.69
CA ASN A 289 24.46 0.52 -15.99
C ASN A 289 24.05 1.98 -16.25
N VAL A 290 24.97 2.78 -16.77
CA VAL A 290 24.77 4.20 -17.06
C VAL A 290 24.91 4.41 -18.56
N ALA A 291 23.81 4.70 -19.25
CA ALA A 291 23.84 4.98 -20.68
C ALA A 291 24.63 6.26 -20.99
N GLU A 292 25.14 6.36 -22.22
CA GLU A 292 25.90 7.53 -22.68
C GLU A 292 25.12 8.84 -22.45
N GLY A 293 25.82 9.85 -21.96
CA GLY A 293 25.28 11.16 -21.60
C GLY A 293 24.46 11.19 -20.30
N LYS A 294 24.16 10.04 -19.68
CA LYS A 294 23.32 9.97 -18.48
C LYS A 294 24.10 10.11 -17.18
N VAL A 295 23.37 10.46 -16.14
CA VAL A 295 23.84 10.58 -14.76
C VAL A 295 23.16 9.50 -13.91
N GLN A 296 23.96 8.79 -13.12
CA GLN A 296 23.50 7.86 -12.10
C GLN A 296 23.97 8.34 -10.73
N ALA A 297 23.05 8.56 -9.80
CA ALA A 297 23.38 8.81 -8.41
C ALA A 297 23.64 7.49 -7.68
N LEU A 298 24.77 7.36 -7.00
CA LEU A 298 25.05 6.25 -6.09
C LEU A 298 24.93 6.77 -4.66
N TRP A 299 23.96 6.24 -3.90
CA TRP A 299 23.75 6.59 -2.51
C TRP A 299 24.55 5.68 -1.60
N PHE A 300 25.33 6.31 -0.72
CA PHE A 300 26.16 5.64 0.28
C PHE A 300 25.62 5.90 1.69
N GLY A 301 25.70 4.87 2.52
CA GLY A 301 25.47 4.95 3.97
C GLY A 301 26.73 4.56 4.74
N ILE A 302 26.99 5.23 5.86
CA ILE A 302 28.06 4.93 6.82
C ILE A 302 27.39 4.70 8.18
N ASP A 303 27.47 3.46 8.66
CA ASP A 303 27.04 3.09 10.00
C ASP A 303 28.07 3.57 11.03
N ILE A 304 27.83 4.73 11.66
CA ILE A 304 28.75 5.28 12.66
C ILE A 304 28.46 4.62 14.02
N PRO A 305 29.47 4.01 14.67
CA PRO A 305 29.30 3.40 15.98
C PRO A 305 28.84 4.41 17.05
N GLY A 306 28.06 3.94 18.03
CA GLY A 306 27.56 4.79 19.12
C GLY A 306 28.67 5.38 20.00
N GLY A 307 29.76 4.64 20.19
CA GLY A 307 30.94 5.07 20.95
C GLY A 307 32.03 5.74 20.10
N GLN A 308 31.75 6.11 18.85
CA GLN A 308 32.76 6.68 17.96
C GLN A 308 33.30 8.01 18.53
N LYS A 309 34.63 8.11 18.68
CA LYS A 309 35.27 9.31 19.24
C LYS A 309 35.20 10.50 18.27
N GLU A 310 35.22 11.70 18.84
CA GLU A 310 35.35 12.95 18.08
C GLU A 310 36.66 12.96 17.29
N GLY A 311 36.61 13.39 16.02
CA GLY A 311 37.78 13.38 15.16
C GLY A 311 37.43 13.52 13.68
N VAL A 312 38.46 13.57 12.83
CA VAL A 312 38.31 13.61 11.37
C VAL A 312 38.76 12.27 10.80
N TYR A 313 37.79 11.49 10.34
CA TYR A 313 38.00 10.14 9.82
C TYR A 313 38.15 10.20 8.31
N THR A 314 39.30 9.77 7.80
CA THR A 314 39.62 9.84 6.38
C THR A 314 39.77 8.46 5.77
N GLY A 315 39.29 8.32 4.53
CA GLY A 315 39.44 7.13 3.70
C GLY A 315 39.09 7.43 2.25
N THR A 316 38.69 6.41 1.50
CA THR A 316 38.46 6.50 0.05
C THR A 316 37.34 5.58 -0.38
N ILE A 317 36.62 5.97 -1.43
CA ILE A 317 35.72 5.12 -2.19
C ILE A 317 36.20 5.06 -3.63
N THR A 318 36.48 3.85 -4.12
CA THR A 318 36.82 3.60 -5.51
C THR A 318 35.59 3.06 -6.23
N ILE A 319 35.21 3.71 -7.33
CA ILE A 319 34.17 3.25 -8.25
C ILE A 319 34.85 2.61 -9.45
N SER A 320 34.33 1.47 -9.91
CA SER A 320 34.85 0.73 -11.06
C SER A 320 33.75 0.39 -12.05
N ASN A 321 34.09 0.16 -13.31
CA ASN A 321 33.17 -0.36 -14.33
C ASN A 321 33.64 -1.72 -14.88
N ALA A 322 32.83 -2.30 -15.77
CA ALA A 322 33.10 -3.55 -16.49
C ALA A 322 34.44 -3.57 -17.26
N ASP A 323 34.87 -2.42 -17.77
CA ASP A 323 36.04 -2.27 -18.65
C ASP A 323 37.35 -2.09 -17.86
N GLY A 324 37.28 -2.14 -16.52
CA GLY A 324 38.42 -1.93 -15.63
C GLY A 324 38.78 -0.45 -15.40
N ALA A 325 37.98 0.50 -15.91
CA ALA A 325 38.14 1.91 -15.57
C ALA A 325 37.77 2.12 -14.10
N GLN A 326 38.59 2.92 -13.40
CA GLN A 326 38.41 3.21 -11.98
C GLN A 326 38.55 4.71 -11.71
N GLY A 327 37.80 5.19 -10.73
CA GLY A 327 37.93 6.53 -10.17
C GLY A 327 37.80 6.48 -8.65
N THR A 328 38.62 7.26 -7.94
CA THR A 328 38.66 7.26 -6.47
C THR A 328 38.23 8.62 -5.94
N ILE A 329 37.32 8.61 -4.98
CA ILE A 329 36.84 9.77 -4.23
C ILE A 329 37.44 9.69 -2.81
N PRO A 330 38.29 10.64 -2.40
CA PRO A 330 38.68 10.79 -1.01
C PRO A 330 37.46 11.17 -0.16
N VAL A 331 37.34 10.60 1.04
CA VAL A 331 36.23 10.84 1.97
C VAL A 331 36.80 11.29 3.32
N SER A 332 36.23 12.37 3.87
CA SER A 332 36.58 12.91 5.18
C SER A 332 35.29 13.19 5.98
N ILE A 333 35.06 12.43 7.04
CA ILE A 333 33.91 12.60 7.94
C ILE A 333 34.39 13.15 9.28
N ARG A 334 33.92 14.35 9.64
CA ARG A 334 34.12 14.91 10.99
C ARG A 334 33.05 14.33 11.91
N ILE A 335 33.46 13.56 12.91
CA ILE A 335 32.61 13.12 14.00
C ILE A 335 32.65 14.16 15.10
N THR A 336 31.50 14.67 15.55
CA THR A 336 31.40 15.68 16.61
C THR A 336 30.04 15.64 17.31
N GLY A 337 29.93 16.29 18.47
CA GLY A 337 28.70 16.37 19.24
C GLY A 337 28.37 15.09 20.03
N ASN A 338 27.11 14.98 20.45
CA ASN A 338 26.62 13.87 21.26
C ASN A 338 26.07 12.72 20.38
N PRO A 339 26.10 11.47 20.86
CA PRO A 339 25.47 10.36 20.16
C PRO A 339 23.97 10.59 19.89
N LEU A 340 23.50 10.31 18.67
CA LEU A 340 22.08 10.40 18.34
C LEU A 340 21.29 9.25 18.98
N PRO A 341 20.07 9.50 19.51
CA PRO A 341 19.30 8.48 20.21
C PRO A 341 18.73 7.39 19.29
N ASP A 342 18.47 7.73 18.03
CA ASP A 342 17.73 6.89 17.08
C ASP A 342 18.40 6.85 15.70
N ARG A 343 19.73 7.00 15.68
CA ARG A 343 20.55 7.00 14.47
C ARG A 343 20.30 8.20 13.52
N GLY A 344 19.45 9.15 13.92
CA GLY A 344 19.04 10.30 13.13
C GLY A 344 17.66 10.17 12.48
N ASP A 345 16.89 9.13 12.81
CA ASP A 345 15.62 8.82 12.13
C ASP A 345 14.52 9.86 12.35
N SER A 346 14.54 10.56 13.47
CA SER A 346 13.64 11.69 13.73
C SER A 346 13.97 12.92 12.87
N GLU A 347 15.13 12.98 12.21
CA GLU A 347 15.58 14.13 11.44
C GLU A 347 15.65 13.78 9.94
N LEU A 348 14.54 13.93 9.22
CA LEU A 348 14.42 13.51 7.80
C LEU A 348 15.53 14.04 6.88
N TRP A 349 16.04 15.25 7.14
CA TRP A 349 17.14 15.85 6.37
C TRP A 349 18.44 15.02 6.43
N ARG A 350 18.57 14.09 7.39
CA ARG A 350 19.71 13.18 7.54
C ARG A 350 19.68 11.97 6.62
N TYR A 351 18.51 11.62 6.07
CA TYR A 351 18.33 10.42 5.23
C TYR A 351 18.80 9.11 5.92
N SER A 352 18.86 9.06 7.26
CA SER A 352 19.34 7.89 8.03
C SER A 352 18.47 6.64 7.82
N ARG A 353 17.20 6.86 7.43
CA ARG A 353 16.21 5.84 7.15
C ARG A 353 16.46 5.07 5.85
N LEU A 354 17.39 5.52 5.00
CA LEU A 354 17.83 4.70 3.86
C LEU A 354 18.36 3.34 4.31
N ARG A 355 18.91 3.23 5.53
CA ARG A 355 19.31 1.92 6.09
C ARG A 355 18.13 0.96 6.26
N TRP A 356 16.91 1.48 6.45
CA TRP A 356 15.72 0.65 6.62
C TRP A 356 15.41 -0.17 5.36
N LEU A 357 15.88 0.25 4.17
CA LEU A 357 15.79 -0.56 2.94
C LEU A 357 16.41 -1.95 3.10
N ASN A 358 17.44 -2.08 3.94
CA ASN A 358 18.13 -3.34 4.20
C ASN A 358 17.71 -3.98 5.54
N SER A 359 16.62 -3.54 6.16
CA SER A 359 16.18 -4.06 7.47
C SER A 359 15.60 -5.48 7.37
N THR A 360 15.96 -6.33 8.33
CA THR A 360 15.39 -7.67 8.53
C THR A 360 14.35 -7.71 9.66
N LEU A 361 13.87 -6.55 10.13
CA LEU A 361 12.91 -6.46 11.24
C LEU A 361 11.68 -7.35 11.00
N GLY A 362 11.28 -8.10 12.03
CA GLY A 362 10.13 -9.00 11.99
C GLY A 362 10.36 -10.34 11.28
N ILE A 363 11.53 -10.55 10.65
CA ILE A 363 11.93 -11.87 10.12
C ILE A 363 12.30 -12.73 11.32
N ALA A 364 11.42 -13.68 11.64
CA ALA A 364 11.58 -14.62 12.73
C ALA A 364 10.73 -15.84 12.43
N ASP A 365 11.02 -16.93 13.12
CA ASP A 365 10.23 -18.16 13.06
C ASP A 365 9.55 -18.43 14.40
N THR A 366 8.83 -17.41 14.87
CA THR A 366 8.12 -17.41 16.15
C THR A 366 6.66 -17.00 15.96
N PRO A 367 5.71 -17.58 16.72
CA PRO A 367 4.31 -17.17 16.70
C PRO A 367 4.12 -15.68 17.05
N THR A 368 3.11 -15.04 16.47
CA THR A 368 2.58 -13.73 16.89
C THR A 368 1.37 -13.92 17.79
N ALA A 369 1.01 -12.95 18.62
CA ALA A 369 -0.22 -13.07 19.40
C ALA A 369 -1.46 -13.14 18.47
N PRO A 370 -2.49 -13.95 18.81
CA PRO A 370 -2.62 -14.84 19.96
C PRO A 370 -2.11 -16.28 19.71
N TYR A 371 -1.40 -16.53 18.61
CA TYR A 371 -0.95 -17.86 18.22
C TYR A 371 0.10 -18.44 19.17
N THR A 372 0.10 -19.76 19.26
CA THR A 372 0.99 -20.54 20.13
C THR A 372 1.99 -21.32 19.29
N ALA A 373 3.03 -21.84 19.94
CA ALA A 373 4.04 -22.65 19.28
C ALA A 373 3.43 -23.93 18.69
N MET A 374 3.97 -24.38 17.57
CA MET A 374 3.58 -25.64 16.94
C MET A 374 3.83 -26.83 17.87
N THR A 375 2.95 -27.82 17.82
CA THR A 375 3.09 -29.10 18.53
C THR A 375 3.13 -30.25 17.53
N MET A 376 3.81 -31.33 17.88
CA MET A 376 3.83 -32.54 17.07
C MET A 376 3.76 -33.77 17.97
N GLU A 377 2.78 -34.64 17.70
CA GLU A 377 2.56 -35.90 18.41
C GLU A 377 2.30 -36.99 17.37
N GLU A 378 3.22 -37.95 17.22
CA GLU A 378 3.16 -38.98 16.17
C GLU A 378 3.02 -38.35 14.77
N ASN A 379 1.94 -38.67 14.04
CA ASN A 379 1.60 -38.09 12.74
C ASN A 379 0.66 -36.87 12.85
N ARG A 380 0.50 -36.27 14.04
CA ARG A 380 -0.39 -35.14 14.29
C ARG A 380 0.39 -33.85 14.49
N ILE A 381 0.07 -32.84 13.69
CA ILE A 381 0.65 -31.49 13.78
C ILE A 381 -0.42 -30.55 14.36
N GLY A 382 -0.10 -29.87 15.45
CA GLY A 382 -1.02 -29.00 16.17
C GLY A 382 -0.60 -27.53 16.15
N CYS A 383 -1.59 -26.65 16.05
CA CYS A 383 -1.48 -25.21 16.27
C CYS A 383 -2.71 -24.73 17.08
N LEU A 384 -2.85 -23.41 17.30
CA LEU A 384 -3.90 -22.86 18.16
C LEU A 384 -5.32 -23.35 17.78
N GLY A 385 -5.86 -24.35 18.49
CA GLY A 385 -7.21 -24.86 18.24
C GLY A 385 -7.37 -25.64 16.93
N ARG A 386 -6.30 -26.00 16.20
CA ARG A 386 -6.40 -26.88 15.01
C ARG A 386 -5.35 -27.99 15.07
N THR A 387 -5.71 -29.15 14.57
CA THR A 387 -4.82 -30.32 14.48
C THR A 387 -4.98 -31.00 13.13
N ILE A 388 -3.86 -31.31 12.48
CA ILE A 388 -3.79 -32.01 11.22
C ILE A 388 -3.21 -33.39 11.49
N THR A 389 -3.98 -34.43 11.18
CA THR A 389 -3.46 -35.80 11.14
C THR A 389 -2.93 -36.05 9.74
N VAL A 390 -1.64 -36.31 9.62
CA VAL A 390 -0.96 -36.59 8.35
C VAL A 390 -1.12 -38.05 7.99
N ASP A 391 -1.51 -38.31 6.75
CA ASP A 391 -1.59 -39.65 6.17
C ASP A 391 -0.18 -40.23 5.98
N GLU A 392 0.05 -41.44 6.49
CA GLU A 392 1.38 -42.05 6.55
C GLU A 392 1.88 -42.58 5.21
N THR A 393 1.03 -42.67 4.18
CA THR A 393 1.42 -43.18 2.86
C THR A 393 1.49 -42.09 1.79
N THR A 394 0.77 -40.98 1.98
CA THR A 394 0.70 -39.87 1.00
C THR A 394 1.31 -38.55 1.50
N GLY A 395 1.46 -38.38 2.83
CA GLY A 395 1.89 -37.12 3.44
C GLY A 395 0.86 -35.97 3.39
N LEU A 396 -0.33 -36.22 2.85
CA LEU A 396 -1.45 -35.28 2.82
C LEU A 396 -2.28 -35.35 4.12
N PRO A 397 -3.18 -34.40 4.37
CA PRO A 397 -4.08 -34.50 5.52
C PRO A 397 -5.03 -35.71 5.42
N ALA A 398 -4.91 -36.65 6.36
CA ALA A 398 -5.87 -37.73 6.57
C ALA A 398 -7.14 -37.23 7.27
N GLN A 399 -6.97 -36.29 8.22
CA GLN A 399 -8.06 -35.59 8.90
C GLN A 399 -7.59 -34.19 9.30
N ILE A 400 -8.50 -33.23 9.25
CA ILE A 400 -8.31 -31.87 9.74
C ILE A 400 -9.34 -31.63 10.84
N ARG A 401 -8.87 -31.40 12.06
CA ARG A 401 -9.71 -30.98 13.17
C ARG A 401 -9.58 -29.48 13.35
N SER A 402 -10.67 -28.75 13.13
CA SER A 402 -10.79 -27.31 13.41
C SER A 402 -11.63 -27.13 14.66
N TRP A 403 -11.00 -26.71 15.76
CA TRP A 403 -11.59 -26.61 17.08
C TRP A 403 -12.21 -27.95 17.52
N ASN A 404 -13.54 -28.01 17.52
CA ASN A 404 -14.30 -29.20 17.94
C ASN A 404 -14.87 -29.99 16.75
N ASN A 405 -14.53 -29.62 15.52
CA ASN A 405 -15.12 -30.15 14.29
C ASN A 405 -14.09 -30.88 13.43
N ASP A 406 -14.45 -32.07 12.97
CA ASP A 406 -13.70 -32.76 11.92
C ASP A 406 -14.17 -32.21 10.57
N VAL A 407 -13.24 -31.80 9.71
CA VAL A 407 -13.55 -31.15 8.42
C VAL A 407 -13.71 -32.17 7.30
N LEU A 408 -12.82 -33.17 7.26
CA LEU A 408 -12.73 -34.09 6.14
C LEU A 408 -13.64 -35.31 6.34
N SER A 409 -14.30 -35.74 5.27
CA SER A 409 -15.03 -37.01 5.23
C SER A 409 -14.12 -38.20 4.86
N SER A 410 -13.03 -37.92 4.15
CA SER A 410 -11.95 -38.86 3.83
C SER A 410 -10.65 -38.09 3.54
N PRO A 411 -9.47 -38.76 3.53
CA PRO A 411 -8.19 -38.09 3.28
C PRO A 411 -8.16 -37.25 2.00
N VAL A 412 -7.40 -36.14 2.04
CA VAL A 412 -7.12 -35.33 0.84
C VAL A 412 -6.32 -36.16 -0.16
N GLN A 413 -6.63 -36.04 -1.45
CA GLN A 413 -6.01 -36.86 -2.49
C GLN A 413 -5.38 -36.00 -3.59
N PHE A 414 -4.14 -36.32 -3.96
CA PHE A 414 -3.50 -35.85 -5.18
C PHE A 414 -3.42 -37.01 -6.17
N VAL A 415 -4.24 -36.97 -7.22
CA VAL A 415 -4.48 -38.12 -8.10
C VAL A 415 -3.81 -37.91 -9.46
N ILE A 416 -3.03 -38.91 -9.90
CA ILE A 416 -2.49 -39.00 -11.27
C ILE A 416 -3.22 -40.14 -11.99
N GLN A 417 -4.07 -39.80 -12.95
CA GLN A 417 -4.87 -40.75 -13.72
C GLN A 417 -4.27 -40.97 -15.11
N THR A 418 -3.96 -42.21 -15.45
CA THR A 418 -3.47 -42.63 -16.77
C THR A 418 -4.51 -43.50 -17.49
N ASP A 419 -4.16 -44.01 -18.67
CA ASP A 419 -4.94 -45.06 -19.35
C ASP A 419 -4.98 -46.39 -18.60
N SER A 420 -3.92 -46.73 -17.86
CA SER A 420 -3.82 -47.97 -17.09
C SER A 420 -4.53 -47.93 -15.73
N GLY A 421 -4.89 -46.73 -15.24
CA GLY A 421 -5.57 -46.56 -13.96
C GLY A 421 -5.09 -45.33 -13.19
N VAL A 422 -5.47 -45.24 -11.92
CA VAL A 422 -4.86 -44.30 -10.98
C VAL A 422 -3.48 -44.84 -10.58
N LYS A 423 -2.49 -43.95 -10.49
CA LYS A 423 -1.17 -44.29 -9.95
C LYS A 423 -1.24 -44.40 -8.43
N GLU A 424 -0.95 -45.59 -7.90
CA GLU A 424 -0.82 -45.85 -6.46
C GLU A 424 0.64 -45.62 -6.05
N LEU A 425 0.92 -44.43 -5.51
CA LEU A 425 2.25 -44.03 -5.08
C LEU A 425 2.22 -43.84 -3.56
N GLU A 426 2.96 -44.68 -2.83
CA GLU A 426 2.99 -44.68 -1.38
C GLU A 426 4.44 -44.58 -0.86
N ALA A 427 4.65 -43.73 0.13
CA ALA A 427 5.88 -43.66 0.91
C ALA A 427 5.63 -43.01 2.28
N GLY A 428 6.53 -43.22 3.24
CA GLY A 428 6.45 -42.56 4.54
C GLY A 428 6.87 -41.09 4.45
N PRO A 429 6.09 -40.12 4.97
CA PRO A 429 6.56 -38.75 5.08
C PRO A 429 7.75 -38.65 6.04
N GLN A 430 8.74 -37.83 5.69
CA GLN A 430 9.93 -37.57 6.47
C GLN A 430 9.88 -36.15 7.03
N LEU A 431 9.95 -36.01 8.36
CA LEU A 431 10.12 -34.71 9.00
C LEU A 431 11.48 -34.12 8.62
N THR A 432 11.48 -32.89 8.11
CA THR A 432 12.70 -32.16 7.74
C THR A 432 13.01 -31.05 8.73
N GLU A 433 12.00 -30.41 9.30
CA GLU A 433 12.17 -29.31 10.25
C GLU A 433 11.01 -29.23 11.26
N GLN A 434 11.33 -28.87 12.50
CA GLN A 434 10.36 -28.60 13.55
C GLN A 434 10.86 -27.44 14.41
N THR A 435 10.10 -26.36 14.44
CA THR A 435 10.38 -25.17 15.24
C THR A 435 9.14 -24.73 16.01
N ALA A 436 9.23 -23.62 16.75
CA ALA A 436 8.05 -23.01 17.35
C ALA A 436 7.10 -22.42 16.29
N GLY A 437 7.61 -22.00 15.13
CA GLY A 437 6.85 -21.31 14.10
C GLY A 437 6.30 -22.20 13.00
N HIS A 438 6.95 -23.34 12.71
CA HIS A 438 6.50 -24.24 11.66
C HIS A 438 6.97 -25.70 11.86
N VAL A 439 6.34 -26.59 11.10
CA VAL A 439 6.74 -27.99 10.90
C VAL A 439 6.84 -28.22 9.40
N ALA A 440 7.95 -28.77 8.94
CA ALA A 440 8.17 -29.10 7.53
C ALA A 440 8.49 -30.58 7.36
N GLY A 441 8.06 -31.14 6.22
CA GLY A 441 8.34 -32.50 5.85
C GLY A 441 8.47 -32.67 4.35
N SER A 442 8.95 -33.83 3.94
CA SER A 442 9.04 -34.23 2.55
C SER A 442 8.62 -35.69 2.36
N TRP A 443 8.12 -36.00 1.18
CA TRP A 443 7.71 -37.34 0.79
C TRP A 443 8.15 -37.60 -0.63
N ARG A 444 8.58 -38.83 -0.93
CA ARG A 444 8.99 -39.24 -2.28
C ARG A 444 8.56 -40.68 -2.55
N ALA A 445 7.83 -40.88 -3.64
CA ALA A 445 7.46 -42.20 -4.14
C ALA A 445 7.69 -42.28 -5.66
N GLU A 446 7.89 -43.49 -6.16
CA GLU A 446 8.13 -43.72 -7.58
C GLU A 446 7.68 -45.12 -8.02
N ASP A 447 7.33 -45.24 -9.30
CA ASP A 447 7.08 -46.51 -9.97
C ASP A 447 7.95 -46.62 -11.24
N GLU A 448 7.59 -47.49 -12.18
CA GLU A 448 8.30 -47.63 -13.46
C GLU A 448 8.10 -46.46 -14.43
N ASP A 449 7.08 -45.62 -14.22
CA ASP A 449 6.68 -44.56 -15.14
C ASP A 449 7.06 -43.16 -14.65
N VAL A 450 6.95 -42.90 -13.34
CA VAL A 450 7.11 -41.58 -12.74
C VAL A 450 7.81 -41.65 -11.39
N ALA A 451 8.51 -40.57 -11.04
CA ALA A 451 8.87 -40.25 -9.67
C ALA A 451 8.11 -38.99 -9.24
N VAL A 452 7.64 -38.97 -7.99
CA VAL A 452 6.91 -37.84 -7.41
C VAL A 452 7.56 -37.45 -6.10
N ASP A 453 7.95 -36.19 -6.00
CA ASP A 453 8.46 -35.55 -4.80
C ASP A 453 7.43 -34.56 -4.27
N CYS A 454 7.21 -34.53 -2.96
CA CYS A 454 6.38 -33.54 -2.29
C CYS A 454 7.17 -32.88 -1.16
N LYS A 455 7.15 -31.55 -1.12
CA LYS A 455 7.59 -30.75 0.05
C LYS A 455 6.37 -30.14 0.70
N ALA A 456 6.26 -30.30 2.01
CA ALA A 456 5.17 -29.79 2.81
C ALA A 456 5.67 -28.92 3.95
N ILE A 457 4.94 -27.85 4.26
CA ILE A 457 5.16 -27.01 5.44
C ILE A 457 3.80 -26.64 6.05
N MET A 458 3.72 -26.65 7.38
CA MET A 458 2.61 -26.11 8.15
C MET A 458 3.15 -25.06 9.13
N GLU A 459 2.55 -23.87 9.15
CA GLU A 459 2.91 -22.77 10.06
C GLU A 459 1.94 -22.64 11.26
N PHE A 460 2.37 -21.91 12.30
CA PHE A 460 1.63 -21.68 13.56
C PHE A 460 0.21 -21.09 13.41
N ASP A 461 -0.09 -20.48 12.27
CA ASP A 461 -1.40 -19.90 11.96
C ASP A 461 -2.33 -20.88 11.22
N GLY A 462 -1.93 -22.14 11.04
CA GLY A 462 -2.73 -23.18 10.39
C GLY A 462 -2.68 -23.12 8.86
N TRP A 463 -1.80 -22.28 8.29
CA TRP A 463 -1.46 -22.30 6.88
C TRP A 463 -0.57 -23.51 6.55
N MET A 464 -0.88 -24.19 5.45
CA MET A 464 -0.17 -25.34 4.94
C MET A 464 0.17 -25.13 3.46
N ASN A 465 1.35 -25.54 3.02
CA ASN A 465 1.72 -25.51 1.61
C ASN A 465 2.35 -26.82 1.18
N TYR A 466 2.01 -27.23 -0.03
CA TYR A 466 2.44 -28.47 -0.66
C TYR A 466 2.96 -28.17 -2.07
N ILE A 467 4.18 -28.59 -2.34
CA ILE A 467 4.82 -28.47 -3.67
C ILE A 467 5.10 -29.88 -4.16
N TYR A 468 4.30 -30.34 -5.12
CA TYR A 468 4.45 -31.62 -5.81
C TYR A 468 5.26 -31.43 -7.08
N THR A 469 6.33 -32.21 -7.26
CA THR A 469 7.10 -32.29 -8.50
C THR A 469 6.97 -33.70 -9.07
N ILE A 470 6.41 -33.80 -10.28
CA ILE A 470 6.26 -35.06 -11.01
C ILE A 470 7.34 -35.12 -12.08
N THR A 471 8.20 -36.13 -12.03
CA THR A 471 9.28 -36.39 -12.99
C THR A 471 9.00 -37.68 -13.75
N PRO A 472 8.65 -37.62 -15.04
CA PRO A 472 8.39 -38.81 -15.86
C PRO A 472 9.70 -39.55 -16.18
N LYS A 473 9.74 -40.87 -15.92
CA LYS A 473 10.84 -41.78 -16.30
C LYS A 473 10.72 -42.23 -17.76
N LYS A 474 9.54 -42.07 -18.35
CA LYS A 474 9.27 -42.25 -19.78
C LYS A 474 8.14 -41.33 -20.22
N ARG A 475 7.97 -41.16 -21.53
CA ARG A 475 6.81 -40.48 -22.11
C ARG A 475 5.52 -41.17 -21.68
N ILE A 476 4.63 -40.45 -21.03
CA ILE A 476 3.36 -40.97 -20.51
C ILE A 476 2.18 -40.06 -20.89
N GLU A 477 1.09 -40.67 -21.32
CA GLU A 477 -0.19 -39.98 -21.50
C GLU A 477 -0.98 -40.02 -20.20
N VAL A 478 -1.30 -38.83 -19.68
CA VAL A 478 -2.04 -38.64 -18.44
C VAL A 478 -3.41 -38.07 -18.80
N LYS A 479 -4.49 -38.72 -18.32
CA LYS A 479 -5.86 -38.25 -18.51
C LYS A 479 -6.16 -37.04 -17.65
N ASP A 480 -5.63 -37.04 -16.43
CA ASP A 480 -5.85 -35.96 -15.47
C ASP A 480 -4.84 -36.03 -14.32
N ILE A 481 -4.48 -34.85 -13.81
CA ILE A 481 -3.80 -34.67 -12.52
C ILE A 481 -4.69 -33.73 -11.73
N ARG A 482 -5.15 -34.16 -10.56
CA ARG A 482 -6.15 -33.42 -9.77
C ARG A 482 -5.90 -33.46 -8.27
N LEU A 483 -6.29 -32.38 -7.60
CA LEU A 483 -6.46 -32.33 -6.15
C LEU A 483 -7.93 -32.55 -5.82
N VAL A 484 -8.22 -33.45 -4.87
CA VAL A 484 -9.56 -33.74 -4.35
C VAL A 484 -9.58 -33.44 -2.86
N LEU A 485 -10.50 -32.58 -2.45
CA LEU A 485 -10.75 -32.18 -1.07
C LEU A 485 -12.14 -32.67 -0.63
N PRO A 486 -12.24 -33.81 0.08
CA PRO A 486 -13.50 -34.35 0.58
C PRO A 486 -13.88 -33.72 1.92
N VAL A 487 -14.94 -32.92 1.93
CA VAL A 487 -15.44 -32.20 3.11
C VAL A 487 -16.73 -32.85 3.61
N ARG A 488 -16.90 -32.96 4.92
CA ARG A 488 -18.14 -33.45 5.54
C ARG A 488 -19.35 -32.62 5.13
N ASN A 489 -20.53 -33.24 5.02
CA ASN A 489 -21.75 -32.56 4.56
C ASN A 489 -22.20 -31.45 5.52
N GLU A 490 -22.05 -31.69 6.81
CA GLU A 490 -22.33 -30.75 7.90
C GLU A 490 -21.35 -29.56 7.93
N ILE A 491 -20.16 -29.71 7.35
CA ILE A 491 -19.15 -28.65 7.26
C ILE A 491 -19.24 -27.93 5.92
N GLY A 492 -19.39 -28.63 4.80
CA GLY A 492 -19.41 -28.08 3.44
C GLY A 492 -20.72 -27.38 3.07
N THR A 493 -21.31 -26.60 3.97
CA THR A 493 -22.62 -25.94 3.81
C THR A 493 -22.56 -24.73 2.91
N TYR A 494 -21.44 -23.99 2.92
CA TYR A 494 -21.22 -22.81 2.11
C TYR A 494 -19.93 -22.90 1.27
N PHE A 495 -19.91 -22.14 0.18
CA PHE A 495 -18.81 -22.08 -0.77
C PHE A 495 -18.57 -20.64 -1.24
N LEU A 496 -17.31 -20.29 -1.48
CA LEU A 496 -16.87 -19.01 -2.04
C LEU A 496 -15.63 -19.23 -2.92
N GLY A 497 -15.51 -18.50 -4.03
CA GLY A 497 -14.34 -18.56 -4.92
C GLY A 497 -14.59 -19.37 -6.19
N MET A 498 -13.54 -19.62 -6.98
CA MET A 498 -13.65 -20.25 -8.32
C MET A 498 -14.72 -19.62 -9.24
N GLY A 499 -14.95 -18.31 -9.11
CA GLY A 499 -15.97 -17.60 -9.89
C GLY A 499 -17.39 -17.68 -9.32
N LEU A 500 -17.56 -18.24 -8.13
CA LEU A 500 -18.81 -18.22 -7.39
C LEU A 500 -18.75 -17.16 -6.26
N PRO A 501 -19.82 -16.37 -6.07
CA PRO A 501 -19.96 -15.55 -4.87
C PRO A 501 -20.18 -16.46 -3.66
N GLY A 502 -20.08 -15.91 -2.46
CA GLY A 502 -20.43 -16.58 -1.22
C GLY A 502 -21.88 -17.02 -1.28
N GLN A 503 -22.11 -18.33 -1.22
CA GLN A 503 -23.43 -18.92 -1.34
C GLN A 503 -23.49 -20.29 -0.65
N ALA A 504 -24.68 -20.87 -0.57
CA ALA A 504 -24.82 -22.27 -0.18
C ALA A 504 -24.11 -23.17 -1.21
N THR A 505 -23.40 -24.20 -0.74
CA THR A 505 -22.67 -25.11 -1.62
C THR A 505 -23.61 -25.72 -2.66
N PRO A 506 -23.32 -25.57 -3.96
CA PRO A 506 -24.19 -26.10 -5.01
C PRO A 506 -24.15 -27.64 -4.99
N GLN A 507 -25.27 -28.27 -5.37
CA GLN A 507 -25.33 -29.72 -5.52
C GLN A 507 -24.29 -30.23 -6.52
N GLN A 508 -24.10 -29.49 -7.62
CA GLN A 508 -23.09 -29.70 -8.63
C GLN A 508 -22.62 -28.35 -9.18
N TYR A 509 -21.31 -28.21 -9.40
CA TYR A 509 -20.72 -27.08 -10.12
C TYR A 509 -19.53 -27.55 -10.95
N ASP A 510 -19.38 -26.99 -12.15
CA ASP A 510 -18.25 -27.22 -13.05
C ASP A 510 -17.74 -25.86 -13.54
N GLY A 511 -16.53 -25.50 -13.10
CA GLY A 511 -15.88 -24.22 -13.40
C GLY A 511 -14.70 -24.40 -14.34
N LYS A 512 -14.41 -23.35 -15.12
CA LYS A 512 -13.20 -23.23 -15.94
C LYS A 512 -12.45 -21.96 -15.56
N TRP A 513 -11.14 -21.99 -15.71
CA TRP A 513 -10.26 -20.85 -15.46
C TRP A 513 -10.58 -19.64 -16.33
N ASP A 514 -10.97 -19.89 -17.59
CA ASP A 514 -11.21 -18.88 -18.62
C ASP A 514 -12.69 -18.81 -19.03
N ALA A 515 -13.62 -19.16 -18.15
CA ALA A 515 -15.04 -19.08 -18.47
C ALA A 515 -15.47 -17.61 -18.73
N PRO A 516 -16.07 -17.28 -19.89
CA PRO A 516 -16.67 -15.96 -20.07
C PRO A 516 -17.93 -15.81 -19.20
N GLU A 517 -18.02 -14.74 -18.40
CA GLU A 517 -19.24 -14.37 -17.69
C GLU A 517 -20.18 -13.57 -18.62
N LYS A 518 -21.48 -13.59 -18.29
CA LYS A 518 -22.46 -12.63 -18.81
C LYS A 518 -22.82 -11.72 -17.65
N THR A 519 -22.35 -10.48 -17.68
CA THR A 519 -22.63 -9.44 -16.67
C THR A 519 -23.26 -8.18 -17.28
N VAL A 520 -24.54 -7.95 -17.01
CA VAL A 520 -25.28 -6.68 -16.95
C VAL A 520 -24.89 -5.95 -15.69
N ASN A 521 -23.82 -5.16 -15.77
CA ASN A 521 -23.70 -3.80 -15.23
C ASN A 521 -22.26 -3.49 -14.81
N ASN A 522 -22.01 -2.17 -14.79
CA ASN A 522 -20.74 -1.47 -14.64
C ASN A 522 -19.75 -2.05 -13.62
N PHE A 523 -18.48 -1.95 -14.00
CA PHE A 523 -17.28 -2.21 -13.22
C PHE A 523 -17.45 -1.94 -11.73
N GLY A 524 -17.15 -2.94 -10.90
CA GLY A 524 -16.95 -2.77 -9.47
C GLY A 524 -17.99 -3.40 -8.55
N VAL A 525 -19.09 -4.00 -9.01
CA VAL A 525 -20.13 -4.55 -8.09
C VAL A 525 -19.98 -6.05 -7.85
N SER A 526 -20.14 -6.51 -6.60
CA SER A 526 -19.98 -7.93 -6.17
C SER A 526 -21.13 -8.89 -6.49
N ILE A 527 -22.07 -8.53 -7.38
CA ILE A 527 -23.23 -9.40 -7.69
C ILE A 527 -23.26 -9.77 -9.18
N PRO A 528 -23.48 -11.05 -9.52
CA PRO A 528 -23.74 -11.45 -10.91
C PRO A 528 -25.12 -10.94 -11.35
N THR A 529 -25.18 -10.10 -12.38
CA THR A 529 -26.43 -9.68 -13.02
C THR A 529 -26.34 -9.84 -14.54
N SER A 530 -27.39 -10.38 -15.18
CA SER A 530 -27.88 -10.35 -16.60
C SER A 530 -26.96 -10.11 -17.83
N LYS A 531 -27.50 -9.84 -19.03
CA LYS A 531 -26.89 -9.93 -20.38
C LYS A 531 -26.01 -8.77 -20.92
N GLU A 532 -24.68 -8.89 -20.85
CA GLU A 532 -23.67 -8.47 -21.85
C GLU A 532 -22.27 -8.97 -21.38
N GLN A 533 -21.36 -9.30 -22.30
CA GLN A 533 -20.22 -10.21 -22.04
C GLN A 533 -19.01 -9.53 -21.35
N GLN A 534 -18.48 -10.11 -20.26
CA GLN A 534 -17.10 -9.96 -19.76
C GLN A 534 -16.64 -11.20 -18.98
N TRP A 535 -15.34 -11.48 -18.94
CA TRP A 535 -14.78 -12.75 -18.43
C TRP A 535 -14.73 -12.84 -16.90
N LEU A 536 -15.00 -14.03 -16.35
CA LEU A 536 -14.63 -14.39 -14.97
C LEU A 536 -13.10 -14.46 -14.91
N TRP A 537 -12.43 -13.39 -14.47
CA TRP A 537 -10.98 -13.25 -14.68
C TRP A 537 -10.32 -12.49 -13.51
N PRO A 538 -9.14 -12.93 -13.01
CA PRO A 538 -8.76 -14.29 -12.65
C PRO A 538 -9.09 -14.60 -11.18
N PHE A 539 -9.23 -15.88 -10.86
CA PHE A 539 -9.25 -16.40 -9.49
C PHE A 539 -8.35 -17.63 -9.45
N ASP A 540 -7.83 -17.92 -8.27
CA ASP A 540 -6.87 -19.00 -8.02
C ASP A 540 -7.21 -19.79 -6.76
N SER A 541 -8.36 -19.55 -6.15
CA SER A 541 -8.65 -20.06 -4.82
C SER A 541 -10.15 -20.23 -4.57
N PHE A 542 -10.44 -21.02 -3.53
CA PHE A 542 -11.78 -21.19 -2.98
C PHE A 542 -11.75 -21.43 -1.48
N TRP A 543 -12.89 -21.21 -0.83
CA TRP A 543 -13.19 -21.64 0.52
C TRP A 543 -14.47 -22.47 0.53
N ILE A 544 -14.46 -23.54 1.34
CA ILE A 544 -15.63 -24.38 1.63
C ILE A 544 -15.71 -24.61 3.13
N GLY A 545 -16.90 -24.41 3.70
CA GLY A 545 -17.09 -24.56 5.14
C GLY A 545 -18.42 -24.00 5.66
N ASN A 546 -18.46 -23.92 6.98
CA ASN A 546 -19.53 -23.30 7.77
C ASN A 546 -18.91 -22.30 8.77
N GLU A 547 -19.72 -21.77 9.67
CA GLU A 547 -19.34 -20.80 10.70
C GLU A 547 -18.36 -21.34 11.75
N HIS A 548 -18.31 -22.67 11.94
CA HIS A 548 -17.52 -23.33 12.99
C HIS A 548 -16.25 -24.00 12.46
N ALA A 549 -16.22 -24.37 11.19
CA ALA A 549 -15.07 -24.97 10.53
C ALA A 549 -15.12 -24.81 9.01
N GLY A 550 -13.95 -24.70 8.39
CA GLY A 550 -13.82 -24.66 6.94
C GLY A 550 -12.37 -24.71 6.50
N ILE A 551 -12.17 -24.80 5.20
CA ILE A 551 -10.86 -24.85 4.58
C ILE A 551 -10.85 -23.99 3.32
N HIS A 552 -9.87 -23.10 3.23
CA HIS A 552 -9.53 -22.39 2.01
C HIS A 552 -8.35 -23.07 1.33
N CYS A 553 -8.35 -23.06 0.00
CA CYS A 553 -7.30 -23.62 -0.84
C CYS A 553 -6.99 -22.68 -2.00
N GLU A 554 -5.71 -22.37 -2.20
CA GLU A 554 -5.17 -21.53 -3.27
C GLU A 554 -4.23 -22.36 -4.16
N PHE A 555 -4.36 -22.19 -5.48
CA PHE A 555 -3.56 -22.85 -6.50
C PHE A 555 -2.49 -21.88 -7.01
N ARG A 556 -1.23 -22.29 -6.91
CA ARG A 556 -0.06 -21.42 -7.14
C ARG A 556 0.78 -21.92 -8.30
N GLY A 557 1.80 -21.13 -8.65
CA GLY A 557 2.72 -21.39 -9.78
C GLY A 557 2.58 -20.42 -10.95
N SER A 558 1.85 -19.32 -10.77
CA SER A 558 1.80 -18.16 -11.68
C SER A 558 2.92 -17.15 -11.40
N THR A 559 2.98 -16.07 -12.18
CA THR A 559 3.89 -14.94 -11.95
C THR A 559 3.56 -14.12 -10.70
N TYR A 560 2.34 -14.26 -10.18
CA TYR A 560 1.86 -13.62 -8.95
C TYR A 560 0.67 -14.42 -8.39
N SER A 561 0.70 -14.67 -7.08
CA SER A 561 -0.40 -15.25 -6.30
C SER A 561 -0.64 -14.34 -5.10
N GLY A 562 -1.89 -14.14 -4.73
CA GLY A 562 -2.28 -13.21 -3.68
C GLY A 562 -3.45 -12.29 -4.07
N PRO A 563 -3.74 -11.26 -3.28
CA PRO A 563 -4.91 -10.40 -3.49
C PRO A 563 -4.79 -9.52 -4.74
N LEU A 564 -5.80 -8.70 -5.00
CA LEU A 564 -5.84 -7.73 -6.12
C LEU A 564 -5.76 -8.37 -7.52
N LEU A 565 -6.20 -9.62 -7.67
CA LEU A 565 -6.17 -10.34 -8.95
C LEU A 565 -6.92 -9.60 -10.08
N ASN A 566 -7.99 -8.86 -9.75
CA ASN A 566 -8.76 -8.10 -10.73
C ASN A 566 -8.03 -6.81 -11.19
N LEU A 567 -7.11 -6.29 -10.37
CA LEU A 567 -6.23 -5.17 -10.74
C LEU A 567 -5.01 -5.65 -11.54
N TYR A 568 -4.27 -6.66 -11.03
CA TYR A 568 -2.99 -7.07 -11.61
C TYR A 568 -3.09 -8.00 -12.81
N ARG A 569 -4.20 -8.74 -12.94
CA ARG A 569 -4.44 -9.64 -14.07
C ARG A 569 -3.26 -10.62 -14.35
N PRO A 570 -2.77 -11.38 -13.35
CA PRO A 570 -1.68 -12.32 -13.56
C PRO A 570 -2.09 -13.48 -14.49
N ALA A 571 -1.10 -14.18 -15.05
CA ALA A 571 -1.32 -15.43 -15.77
C ALA A 571 -1.82 -16.53 -14.82
N TYR A 572 -2.63 -17.46 -15.33
CA TYR A 572 -3.02 -18.64 -14.55
C TYR A 572 -1.82 -19.56 -14.28
N PRO A 573 -1.80 -20.29 -13.15
CA PRO A 573 -0.81 -21.33 -12.92
C PRO A 573 -0.83 -22.38 -14.03
N GLU A 574 0.29 -22.54 -14.75
CA GLU A 574 0.34 -23.37 -15.96
C GLU A 574 0.02 -24.84 -15.68
N SER A 575 0.50 -25.37 -14.54
CA SER A 575 0.26 -26.75 -14.14
C SER A 575 -1.21 -27.04 -13.92
N TRP A 576 -1.97 -26.10 -13.36
CA TRP A 576 -3.41 -26.26 -13.14
C TRP A 576 -4.25 -25.89 -14.37
N PHE A 577 -3.88 -24.84 -15.10
CA PHE A 577 -4.63 -24.32 -16.26
C PHE A 577 -4.53 -25.23 -17.48
N ASN A 578 -3.32 -25.72 -17.80
CA ASN A 578 -3.05 -26.64 -18.91
C ASN A 578 -3.65 -26.20 -20.27
N GLY A 579 -3.46 -24.93 -20.63
CA GLY A 579 -4.01 -24.40 -21.89
C GLY A 579 -5.54 -24.49 -21.98
N GLY A 580 -6.25 -24.28 -20.86
CA GLY A 580 -7.72 -24.31 -20.79
C GLY A 580 -8.34 -25.69 -20.53
N LYS A 581 -7.52 -26.75 -20.48
CA LYS A 581 -8.00 -28.11 -20.21
C LYS A 581 -8.37 -28.32 -18.74
N GLY A 582 -7.69 -27.62 -17.82
CA GLY A 582 -7.98 -27.67 -16.40
C GLY A 582 -9.28 -26.98 -16.01
N GLY A 583 -9.62 -27.06 -14.73
CA GLY A 583 -10.80 -26.43 -14.16
C GLY A 583 -11.13 -26.96 -12.78
N PHE A 584 -12.39 -26.79 -12.39
CA PHE A 584 -12.86 -27.04 -11.04
C PHE A 584 -14.18 -27.81 -11.05
N SER A 585 -14.42 -28.59 -10.01
CA SER A 585 -15.72 -29.23 -9.83
C SER A 585 -16.10 -29.36 -8.36
N ILE A 586 -17.39 -29.17 -8.09
CA ILE A 586 -18.00 -29.45 -6.79
C ILE A 586 -19.07 -30.53 -7.00
N ARG A 587 -19.08 -31.54 -6.15
CA ARG A 587 -20.11 -32.58 -6.10
C ARG A 587 -20.54 -32.80 -4.66
N LYS A 588 -21.83 -32.60 -4.37
CA LYS A 588 -22.42 -32.96 -3.08
C LYS A 588 -22.96 -34.39 -3.16
N GLU A 589 -22.36 -35.28 -2.38
CA GLU A 589 -22.65 -36.71 -2.34
C GLU A 589 -23.12 -37.11 -0.93
N ALA A 590 -23.53 -38.37 -0.76
CA ALA A 590 -24.02 -38.86 0.54
C ALA A 590 -22.90 -38.91 1.60
N ASP A 591 -21.66 -39.17 1.18
CA ASP A 591 -20.47 -39.28 2.02
C ASP A 591 -19.76 -37.93 2.26
N GLY A 592 -20.14 -36.87 1.55
CA GLY A 592 -19.60 -35.51 1.74
C GLY A 592 -19.68 -34.65 0.48
N VAL A 593 -19.10 -33.46 0.55
CA VAL A 593 -18.88 -32.56 -0.58
C VAL A 593 -17.46 -32.74 -1.10
N LYS A 594 -17.30 -33.11 -2.36
CA LYS A 594 -16.00 -33.18 -3.04
C LYS A 594 -15.76 -31.89 -3.80
N ALA A 595 -14.82 -31.08 -3.32
CA ALA A 595 -14.28 -29.93 -4.05
C ALA A 595 -12.98 -30.35 -4.75
N MET A 596 -12.86 -30.05 -6.05
CA MET A 596 -11.76 -30.55 -6.86
C MET A 596 -11.20 -29.47 -7.78
N ALA A 597 -9.89 -29.47 -7.96
CA ALA A 597 -9.22 -28.82 -9.08
C ALA A 597 -8.53 -29.87 -9.94
N TYR A 598 -8.92 -29.92 -11.21
CA TYR A 598 -8.38 -30.85 -12.19
C TYR A 598 -7.59 -30.08 -13.24
N SER A 599 -6.60 -30.74 -13.84
CA SER A 599 -5.73 -30.11 -14.84
C SER A 599 -5.93 -30.67 -16.25
N GLY A 600 -6.69 -31.76 -16.38
CA GLY A 600 -7.05 -32.35 -17.66
C GLY A 600 -5.89 -33.04 -18.38
N ALA A 601 -6.19 -33.59 -19.56
CA ALA A 601 -5.29 -34.49 -20.25
C ALA A 601 -4.02 -33.81 -20.80
N ARG A 602 -2.87 -34.45 -20.60
CA ARG A 602 -1.56 -33.99 -21.09
C ARG A 602 -0.62 -35.15 -21.33
N THR A 603 0.36 -34.90 -22.18
CA THR A 603 1.54 -35.77 -22.33
C THR A 603 2.63 -35.24 -21.42
N LEU A 604 3.23 -36.11 -20.60
CA LEU A 604 4.45 -35.80 -19.87
C LEU A 604 5.63 -36.44 -20.60
N GLU A 605 6.63 -35.65 -20.96
CA GLU A 605 7.83 -36.13 -21.66
C GLU A 605 8.89 -36.59 -20.66
N THR A 606 9.71 -37.58 -21.05
CA THR A 606 10.80 -38.12 -20.22
C THR A 606 11.69 -37.00 -19.68
N ASP A 607 11.99 -37.05 -18.39
CA ASP A 607 12.83 -36.09 -17.65
C ASP A 607 12.33 -34.63 -17.64
N GLN A 608 11.15 -34.34 -18.19
CA GLN A 608 10.52 -33.02 -18.11
C GLN A 608 9.57 -32.95 -16.92
N SER A 609 10.07 -32.37 -15.83
CA SER A 609 9.30 -32.29 -14.59
C SER A 609 8.22 -31.21 -14.65
N ILE A 610 7.09 -31.48 -14.00
CA ILE A 610 6.01 -30.50 -13.79
C ILE A 610 5.77 -30.31 -12.29
N THR A 611 5.53 -29.06 -11.88
CA THR A 611 5.29 -28.70 -10.49
C THR A 611 3.85 -28.24 -10.24
N PHE A 612 3.20 -28.82 -9.25
CA PHE A 612 1.90 -28.41 -8.72
C PHE A 612 2.11 -27.82 -7.33
N ASP A 613 1.84 -26.52 -7.19
CA ASP A 613 1.92 -25.79 -5.93
C ASP A 613 0.51 -25.42 -5.49
N PHE A 614 0.18 -25.71 -4.23
CA PHE A 614 -1.07 -25.27 -3.60
C PHE A 614 -0.88 -25.01 -2.11
N ALA A 615 -1.66 -24.07 -1.59
CA ALA A 615 -1.72 -23.74 -0.18
C ALA A 615 -3.13 -23.96 0.37
N MET A 616 -3.22 -24.31 1.65
CA MET A 616 -4.47 -24.47 2.38
C MET A 616 -4.41 -23.71 3.70
N ILE A 617 -5.54 -23.16 4.15
CA ILE A 617 -5.65 -22.53 5.48
C ILE A 617 -6.94 -22.99 6.17
N VAL A 618 -6.79 -23.47 7.40
CA VAL A 618 -7.89 -23.98 8.21
C VAL A 618 -8.58 -22.84 8.95
N THR A 619 -9.90 -22.78 8.85
CA THR A 619 -10.75 -21.71 9.41
C THR A 619 -11.72 -22.28 10.45
N PRO A 620 -12.19 -21.48 11.44
CA PRO A 620 -11.73 -20.14 11.80
C PRO A 620 -10.26 -20.09 12.26
N VAL A 621 -9.51 -19.05 11.85
CA VAL A 621 -8.07 -18.94 12.14
C VAL A 621 -7.79 -18.51 13.59
N LYS A 622 -8.81 -18.02 14.31
CA LYS A 622 -8.79 -17.64 15.72
C LYS A 622 -10.22 -17.53 16.27
N PRO A 623 -10.43 -17.51 17.60
CA PRO A 623 -11.75 -17.30 18.17
C PRO A 623 -12.36 -15.96 17.76
N LEU A 624 -13.67 -15.98 17.51
CA LEU A 624 -14.44 -14.77 17.25
C LEU A 624 -14.48 -13.87 18.49
N ASN A 625 -14.18 -12.58 18.33
CA ASN A 625 -14.28 -11.60 19.40
C ASN A 625 -15.52 -10.71 19.24
N MET A 626 -16.69 -11.23 19.59
CA MET A 626 -17.94 -10.47 19.49
C MET A 626 -18.00 -9.29 20.46
N LYS A 627 -17.28 -9.37 21.59
CA LYS A 627 -17.24 -8.26 22.55
C LYS A 627 -16.62 -7.01 21.93
N SER A 628 -15.49 -7.16 21.23
CA SER A 628 -14.86 -6.02 20.53
C SER A 628 -15.77 -5.48 19.42
N GLN A 629 -16.48 -6.33 18.67
CA GLN A 629 -17.40 -5.86 17.63
C GLN A 629 -18.43 -4.83 18.13
N PHE A 630 -18.93 -4.99 19.37
CA PHE A 630 -19.93 -4.09 19.95
C PHE A 630 -19.35 -2.90 20.73
N THR A 631 -18.08 -2.97 21.14
CA THR A 631 -17.44 -2.00 22.04
C THR A 631 -16.36 -1.14 21.36
N ASP A 632 -15.66 -1.70 20.36
CA ASP A 632 -14.66 -1.01 19.56
C ASP A 632 -15.34 -0.21 18.44
N ARG A 633 -16.04 0.87 18.83
CA ARG A 633 -16.78 1.73 17.92
C ARG A 633 -15.86 2.75 17.25
N TYR A 634 -15.91 2.77 15.93
CA TYR A 634 -15.02 3.55 15.10
C TYR A 634 -15.55 4.96 14.84
N TYR A 635 -14.63 5.92 14.87
CA TYR A 635 -14.76 7.24 14.28
C TYR A 635 -13.85 7.33 13.05
N HIS A 636 -14.44 7.48 11.87
CA HIS A 636 -13.76 7.52 10.59
C HIS A 636 -14.33 8.64 9.73
N ASN A 637 -13.71 9.82 9.83
CA ASN A 637 -14.06 11.01 9.05
C ASN A 637 -12.79 11.50 8.36
N GLY A 638 -12.69 11.27 7.05
CA GLY A 638 -11.47 11.54 6.29
C GLY A 638 -10.97 12.99 6.42
N PRO A 639 -11.81 14.00 6.07
CA PRO A 639 -11.41 15.40 6.16
C PRO A 639 -11.27 15.94 7.58
N LYS A 640 -12.00 15.37 8.55
CA LYS A 640 -12.07 15.88 9.94
C LYS A 640 -11.94 14.74 10.95
N PRO A 641 -10.72 14.25 11.22
CA PRO A 641 -10.52 13.05 12.03
C PRO A 641 -10.72 13.27 13.54
N THR A 642 -11.17 14.45 13.99
CA THR A 642 -11.31 14.82 15.41
C THR A 642 -12.76 14.62 15.90
N PRO A 643 -13.04 13.61 16.76
CA PRO A 643 -14.36 13.45 17.38
C PRO A 643 -14.76 14.63 18.26
N THR A 644 -16.07 14.79 18.48
CA THR A 644 -16.63 15.68 19.50
C THR A 644 -16.83 14.94 20.83
N GLN A 645 -17.08 15.66 21.93
CA GLN A 645 -17.43 15.02 23.20
C GLN A 645 -18.69 14.16 23.10
N ALA A 646 -19.68 14.60 22.33
CA ALA A 646 -20.91 13.84 22.08
C ALA A 646 -20.64 12.50 21.38
N ASP A 647 -19.59 12.43 20.55
CA ASP A 647 -19.20 11.18 19.87
C ASP A 647 -18.57 10.19 20.86
N ILE A 648 -17.77 10.69 21.80
CA ILE A 648 -17.20 9.88 22.89
C ILE A 648 -18.28 9.35 23.82
N ASP A 649 -19.24 10.21 24.17
CA ASP A 649 -20.39 9.85 25.00
C ASP A 649 -21.32 8.85 24.29
N ALA A 650 -21.38 8.88 22.95
CA ALA A 650 -22.06 7.88 22.13
C ALA A 650 -21.30 6.54 22.01
N GLY A 651 -20.07 6.47 22.53
CA GLY A 651 -19.30 5.24 22.67
C GLY A 651 -18.13 5.09 21.71
N VAL A 652 -17.74 6.11 20.93
CA VAL A 652 -16.52 6.05 20.09
C VAL A 652 -15.28 5.70 20.91
N ARG A 653 -14.53 4.67 20.49
CA ARG A 653 -13.29 4.24 21.15
C ARG A 653 -12.10 4.06 20.22
N ILE A 654 -12.30 4.05 18.90
CA ILE A 654 -11.20 3.96 17.92
C ILE A 654 -11.34 5.08 16.91
N ILE A 655 -10.26 5.80 16.64
CA ILE A 655 -10.20 6.87 15.64
C ILE A 655 -9.29 6.41 14.51
N ASN A 656 -9.81 6.44 13.28
CA ASN A 656 -9.00 6.24 12.08
C ASN A 656 -8.68 7.61 11.46
N VAL A 657 -7.39 7.96 11.44
CA VAL A 657 -6.86 9.15 10.77
C VAL A 657 -6.52 8.79 9.32
N HIS A 658 -7.42 9.13 8.40
CA HIS A 658 -7.22 8.95 6.97
C HIS A 658 -6.14 9.90 6.41
N GLN A 659 -5.62 9.66 5.20
CA GLN A 659 -4.79 10.63 4.48
C GLN A 659 -5.59 11.86 4.00
N GLY A 660 -4.89 12.94 3.64
CA GLY A 660 -5.43 14.14 3.00
C GLY A 660 -5.87 15.26 3.96
N ASN A 661 -5.67 15.10 5.28
CA ASN A 661 -6.02 16.10 6.29
C ASN A 661 -4.78 16.67 7.01
N GLY A 662 -4.99 17.70 7.84
CA GLY A 662 -3.88 18.40 8.51
C GLY A 662 -3.04 17.57 9.48
N TYR A 663 -3.49 16.36 9.87
CA TYR A 663 -2.72 15.42 10.70
C TYR A 663 -1.92 14.43 9.86
N ASN A 664 -2.52 13.88 8.80
CA ASN A 664 -1.89 12.93 7.88
C ASN A 664 -2.06 13.41 6.42
N PRO A 665 -1.33 14.45 5.99
CA PRO A 665 -1.56 15.08 4.69
C PRO A 665 -1.06 14.27 3.48
N PHE A 666 -0.01 13.47 3.66
CA PHE A 666 0.71 12.80 2.57
C PHE A 666 0.46 11.30 2.59
N ILE A 667 -0.09 10.76 1.49
CA ILE A 667 -0.40 9.34 1.35
C ILE A 667 0.87 8.51 1.55
N ASN A 668 0.77 7.54 2.46
CA ASN A 668 1.85 6.59 2.79
C ASN A 668 3.17 7.25 3.24
N TYR A 669 3.15 8.52 3.66
CA TYR A 669 4.33 9.22 4.20
C TYR A 669 4.00 10.14 5.41
N PRO A 670 3.60 9.56 6.55
CA PRO A 670 3.16 10.28 7.76
C PRO A 670 4.30 10.92 8.59
N PHE A 671 5.48 11.11 7.99
CA PHE A 671 6.68 11.52 8.74
C PHE A 671 6.94 13.02 8.74
N LEU A 672 6.16 13.80 7.98
CA LEU A 672 6.26 15.26 7.92
C LEU A 672 5.41 15.97 8.98
N THR A 673 4.52 15.25 9.67
CA THR A 673 3.57 15.78 10.67
C THR A 673 3.67 15.08 12.02
N VAL A 674 4.86 14.57 12.36
CA VAL A 674 5.16 13.79 13.59
C VAL A 674 4.59 14.44 14.85
N ASP A 675 4.87 15.71 15.08
CA ASP A 675 4.42 16.40 16.30
C ASP A 675 2.90 16.49 16.38
N LYS A 676 2.22 16.76 15.26
CA LYS A 676 0.75 16.83 15.20
C LYS A 676 0.09 15.50 15.52
N ILE A 677 0.59 14.41 14.92
CA ILE A 677 0.03 13.06 15.17
C ILE A 677 0.31 12.66 16.62
N LYS A 678 1.51 12.92 17.14
CA LYS A 678 1.87 12.60 18.52
C LYS A 678 1.01 13.34 19.55
N GLU A 679 0.78 14.64 19.34
CA GLU A 679 -0.13 15.43 20.18
C GLU A 679 -1.56 14.93 20.10
N PHE A 680 -2.04 14.62 18.89
CA PHE A 680 -3.36 14.05 18.66
C PHE A 680 -3.54 12.72 19.39
N THR A 681 -2.61 11.78 19.21
CA THR A 681 -2.64 10.47 19.89
C THR A 681 -2.65 10.63 21.42
N LYS A 682 -1.78 11.48 21.96
CA LYS A 682 -1.72 11.75 23.41
C LYS A 682 -3.04 12.30 23.95
N GLU A 683 -3.67 13.22 23.22
CA GLU A 683 -4.97 13.79 23.60
C GLU A 683 -6.06 12.70 23.65
N TRP A 684 -6.13 11.85 22.64
CA TRP A 684 -7.19 10.85 22.52
C TRP A 684 -7.00 9.65 23.42
N HIS A 685 -5.76 9.27 23.71
CA HIS A 685 -5.45 8.29 24.75
C HIS A 685 -5.92 8.76 26.12
N ALA A 686 -5.73 10.03 26.46
CA ALA A 686 -6.21 10.59 27.73
C ALA A 686 -7.75 10.56 27.86
N ARG A 687 -8.47 10.40 26.74
CA ARG A 687 -9.93 10.26 26.67
C ARG A 687 -10.38 8.81 26.47
N GLY A 688 -9.46 7.84 26.54
CA GLY A 688 -9.76 6.41 26.42
C GLY A 688 -10.03 5.94 24.99
N CYS A 689 -9.56 6.68 23.98
CA CYS A 689 -9.65 6.29 22.57
C CYS A 689 -8.31 5.77 22.07
N LYS A 690 -8.33 4.76 21.20
CA LYS A 690 -7.20 4.35 20.38
C LYS A 690 -7.13 5.17 19.10
N VAL A 691 -5.93 5.39 18.56
CA VAL A 691 -5.69 6.12 17.31
C VAL A 691 -4.96 5.23 16.31
N LYS A 692 -5.47 5.15 15.09
CA LYS A 692 -4.86 4.43 13.97
C LYS A 692 -4.72 5.35 12.78
N ILE A 693 -3.78 5.03 11.90
CA ILE A 693 -3.51 5.82 10.69
C ILE A 693 -3.69 5.01 9.42
N TYR A 694 -4.09 5.67 8.35
CA TYR A 694 -3.96 5.13 7.00
C TYR A 694 -2.47 5.00 6.65
N TYR A 695 -2.03 3.78 6.35
CA TYR A 695 -0.64 3.53 5.95
C TYR A 695 -0.53 2.25 5.12
N THR A 696 -0.46 2.40 3.80
CA THR A 696 -0.36 1.34 2.79
C THR A 696 0.92 1.49 1.96
N LEU A 697 1.03 0.77 0.82
CA LEU A 697 2.27 0.65 0.06
C LEU A 697 2.14 0.84 -1.46
N ARG A 698 0.94 1.04 -2.00
CA ARG A 698 0.70 1.09 -3.45
C ARG A 698 1.13 2.42 -4.07
N GLU A 699 0.84 3.52 -3.39
CA GLU A 699 1.30 4.85 -3.79
C GLU A 699 2.38 5.37 -2.85
N LEU A 700 3.23 6.24 -3.37
CA LEU A 700 4.22 6.97 -2.60
C LEU A 700 4.12 8.47 -2.88
N SER A 701 3.94 9.27 -1.82
CA SER A 701 3.88 10.73 -1.90
C SER A 701 5.14 11.33 -2.55
N ASN A 702 4.97 12.36 -3.37
CA ASN A 702 6.07 13.19 -3.87
C ASN A 702 6.81 13.96 -2.76
N ALA A 703 6.20 14.10 -1.58
CA ALA A 703 6.81 14.74 -0.41
C ALA A 703 7.80 13.83 0.34
N THR A 704 7.95 12.56 -0.08
CA THR A 704 8.89 11.60 0.52
C THR A 704 10.32 12.16 0.53
N ALA A 705 10.95 12.29 1.70
CA ALA A 705 12.27 12.90 1.81
C ALA A 705 13.31 12.12 0.97
N GLU A 706 13.23 10.79 1.01
CA GLU A 706 14.11 9.85 0.32
C GLU A 706 13.81 9.67 -1.17
N ILE A 707 12.87 10.42 -1.76
CA ILE A 707 12.34 10.14 -3.10
C ILE A 707 13.42 10.09 -4.19
N TRP A 708 14.47 10.90 -4.07
CA TRP A 708 15.59 10.91 -5.02
C TRP A 708 16.53 9.72 -4.88
N ALA A 709 16.74 9.25 -3.64
CA ALA A 709 17.47 8.01 -3.39
C ALA A 709 16.71 6.82 -3.93
N ILE A 710 15.41 6.74 -3.64
CA ILE A 710 14.50 5.72 -4.17
C ILE A 710 14.53 5.72 -5.70
N ARG A 711 14.39 6.89 -6.33
CA ARG A 711 14.48 7.03 -7.79
C ARG A 711 15.82 6.56 -8.33
N SER A 712 16.94 6.74 -7.61
CA SER A 712 18.25 6.28 -8.06
C SER A 712 18.37 4.75 -8.14
N LEU A 713 17.47 4.00 -7.50
CA LEU A 713 17.43 2.54 -7.53
C LEU A 713 16.75 1.99 -8.80
N GLY A 714 16.45 2.81 -9.79
CA GLY A 714 15.73 2.39 -11.00
C GLY A 714 14.28 2.02 -10.68
N HIS A 715 13.80 0.91 -11.24
CA HIS A 715 12.40 0.46 -11.06
C HIS A 715 12.20 -0.56 -9.93
N GLU A 716 13.13 -0.59 -8.97
CA GLU A 716 12.99 -1.50 -7.83
C GLU A 716 11.83 -1.09 -6.92
N ILE A 717 11.62 0.20 -6.71
CA ILE A 717 10.62 0.72 -5.77
C ILE A 717 9.57 1.59 -6.47
N LEU A 718 9.96 2.42 -7.43
CA LEU A 718 9.02 3.23 -8.22
C LEU A 718 8.76 2.57 -9.56
N ARG A 719 7.51 2.52 -9.98
CA ARG A 719 7.17 2.07 -11.33
C ARG A 719 7.50 3.16 -12.34
N GLY A 720 8.13 2.76 -13.45
CA GLY A 720 8.31 3.64 -14.61
C GLY A 720 6.98 3.93 -15.32
N GLY A 721 7.00 4.90 -16.23
CA GLY A 721 5.81 5.29 -17.00
C GLY A 721 6.01 6.55 -17.81
N ASP A 722 4.97 6.95 -18.55
CA ASP A 722 4.99 8.07 -19.47
C ASP A 722 5.07 9.45 -18.78
N GLY A 723 4.93 9.50 -17.46
CA GLY A 723 4.89 10.73 -16.67
C GLY A 723 3.56 11.47 -16.78
N GLY A 724 3.56 12.76 -16.45
CA GLY A 724 2.37 13.61 -16.48
C GLY A 724 1.91 14.00 -15.07
N GLY A 725 0.60 14.02 -14.82
CA GLY A 725 0.06 14.37 -13.50
C GLY A 725 0.33 15.83 -13.11
N PHE A 726 0.42 16.07 -11.80
CA PHE A 726 0.60 17.39 -11.19
C PHE A 726 1.90 18.08 -11.67
N PRO A 727 1.92 19.41 -11.90
CA PRO A 727 3.06 20.17 -12.44
C PRO A 727 4.39 19.90 -11.75
N TRP A 728 4.42 19.80 -10.41
CA TRP A 728 5.64 19.48 -9.68
C TRP A 728 6.29 18.18 -10.18
N CYS A 729 5.51 17.13 -10.46
CA CYS A 729 6.06 15.88 -11.01
C CYS A 729 6.64 16.08 -12.43
N ARG A 730 6.00 16.91 -13.25
CA ARG A 730 6.50 17.23 -14.60
C ARG A 730 7.79 18.06 -14.56
N GLU A 731 7.92 18.91 -13.56
CA GLU A 731 9.07 19.80 -13.34
C GLU A 731 10.29 19.04 -12.83
N HIS A 732 10.10 18.17 -11.83
CA HIS A 732 11.20 17.55 -11.10
C HIS A 732 11.45 16.09 -11.52
N PHE A 733 10.39 15.30 -11.74
CA PHE A 733 10.58 13.96 -12.28
C PHE A 733 10.89 13.99 -13.78
N VAL A 734 10.20 14.83 -14.56
CA VAL A 734 10.32 14.98 -16.02
C VAL A 734 9.89 13.74 -16.82
N THR A 735 10.44 12.55 -16.54
CA THR A 735 10.18 11.29 -17.25
C THR A 735 10.20 10.08 -16.31
N ASP A 736 9.68 8.95 -16.79
CA ASP A 736 9.89 7.63 -16.17
C ASP A 736 9.29 7.51 -14.77
N TYR A 737 7.99 7.78 -14.67
CA TYR A 737 7.15 7.61 -13.48
C TYR A 737 5.68 7.49 -13.88
N THR A 738 4.85 6.95 -13.00
CA THR A 738 3.39 6.86 -13.19
C THR A 738 2.66 7.64 -12.09
N PRO A 739 1.98 8.75 -12.40
CA PRO A 739 1.13 9.46 -11.44
C PRO A 739 0.02 8.56 -10.85
N GLN A 740 -0.32 8.76 -9.59
CA GLN A 740 -1.42 8.08 -8.90
C GLN A 740 -2.33 9.10 -8.18
N TRP A 741 -2.70 8.83 -6.93
CA TRP A 741 -3.57 9.67 -6.11
C TRP A 741 -3.06 11.10 -6.03
N TYR A 742 -3.99 12.04 -6.19
CA TYR A 742 -3.80 13.48 -6.05
C TYR A 742 -4.73 14.02 -4.98
N GLU A 743 -4.22 14.88 -4.10
CA GLU A 743 -5.00 15.60 -3.08
C GLU A 743 -4.55 17.06 -3.04
N HIS A 744 -5.41 17.99 -3.43
CA HIS A 744 -5.16 19.42 -3.25
C HIS A 744 -5.52 19.85 -1.81
N PHE A 745 -4.64 20.60 -1.16
CA PHE A 745 -4.90 21.06 0.20
C PHE A 745 -5.69 22.37 0.20
N ASP A 746 -6.90 22.32 0.77
CA ASP A 746 -7.73 23.51 1.04
C ASP A 746 -7.23 24.37 2.21
N TYR A 747 -6.05 24.05 2.76
CA TYR A 747 -5.42 24.73 3.88
C TYR A 747 -3.93 24.94 3.61
N THR A 748 -3.32 25.89 4.31
CA THR A 748 -1.86 26.09 4.23
C THR A 748 -1.15 24.97 4.97
N ASN A 749 -0.42 24.16 4.21
CA ASN A 749 0.46 23.15 4.75
C ASN A 749 1.79 23.79 5.22
N GLU A 750 2.30 23.35 6.37
CA GLU A 750 3.50 23.92 7.02
C GLU A 750 4.79 23.65 6.25
N GLN A 751 4.83 22.60 5.42
CA GLN A 751 5.96 22.27 4.56
C GLN A 751 5.96 23.11 3.27
N GLY A 752 4.95 23.95 3.05
CA GLY A 752 4.82 24.74 1.84
C GLY A 752 4.56 23.86 0.61
N ILE A 753 3.75 22.81 0.77
CA ILE A 753 3.31 21.93 -0.32
C ILE A 753 1.82 22.19 -0.55
N THR A 754 1.39 22.40 -1.79
CA THR A 754 -0.02 22.72 -2.09
C THR A 754 -0.87 21.49 -2.39
N ALA A 755 -0.25 20.40 -2.81
CA ALA A 755 -0.93 19.15 -3.08
C ALA A 755 0.00 17.96 -2.86
N ASP A 756 -0.57 16.87 -2.34
CA ASP A 756 0.07 15.56 -2.41
C ASP A 756 -0.19 14.97 -3.80
N ALA A 757 0.89 14.63 -4.51
CA ALA A 757 0.84 14.10 -5.87
C ALA A 757 1.66 12.82 -5.94
N SER A 758 1.02 11.73 -5.56
CA SER A 758 1.68 10.45 -5.38
C SER A 758 2.03 9.73 -6.68
N ILE A 759 2.96 8.78 -6.58
CA ILE A 759 3.52 8.01 -7.69
C ILE A 759 3.35 6.52 -7.39
N LEU A 760 3.12 5.73 -8.43
CA LEU A 760 2.94 4.29 -8.31
C LEU A 760 4.25 3.61 -7.89
N THR A 761 4.19 2.76 -6.86
CA THR A 761 5.28 1.86 -6.52
C THR A 761 5.38 0.71 -7.53
N ALA A 762 6.55 0.09 -7.63
CA ALA A 762 6.79 -1.07 -8.48
C ALA A 762 5.92 -2.26 -8.06
N GLU A 763 5.57 -3.10 -9.03
CA GLU A 763 4.89 -4.37 -8.80
C GLU A 763 5.95 -5.41 -8.37
N GLY A 764 5.71 -6.12 -7.27
CA GLY A 764 6.58 -7.18 -6.76
C GLY A 764 7.40 -6.83 -5.52
N ASP A 765 8.22 -7.77 -5.09
CA ASP A 765 8.99 -7.68 -3.85
C ASP A 765 10.10 -6.63 -3.96
N SER A 766 9.98 -5.57 -3.16
CA SER A 766 10.97 -4.49 -3.11
C SER A 766 11.42 -4.20 -1.70
N ARG A 767 12.65 -3.69 -1.55
CA ARG A 767 13.19 -3.22 -0.26
C ARG A 767 12.36 -2.12 0.41
N TRP A 768 11.38 -1.55 -0.30
CA TRP A 768 10.41 -0.65 0.29
C TRP A 768 9.56 -1.31 1.38
N TYR A 769 9.34 -2.63 1.31
CA TYR A 769 8.68 -3.37 2.39
C TYR A 769 9.48 -3.32 3.70
N ASN A 770 10.81 -3.37 3.62
CA ASN A 770 11.68 -3.22 4.79
C ASN A 770 11.57 -1.81 5.39
N TYR A 771 11.57 -0.77 4.52
CA TYR A 771 11.36 0.62 4.95
C TYR A 771 10.01 0.79 5.63
N TYR A 772 8.94 0.25 5.04
CA TYR A 772 7.59 0.33 5.56
C TYR A 772 7.43 -0.33 6.93
N ILE A 773 8.02 -1.51 7.14
CA ILE A 773 7.95 -2.22 8.42
C ILE A 773 8.71 -1.47 9.52
N GLU A 774 9.89 -0.92 9.22
CA GLU A 774 10.62 -0.07 10.17
C GLU A 774 9.88 1.25 10.44
N GLY A 775 9.29 1.84 9.41
CA GLY A 775 8.43 3.02 9.52
C GLY A 775 7.26 2.76 10.46
N LEU A 776 6.58 1.63 10.31
CA LEU A 776 5.49 1.21 11.17
C LEU A 776 5.94 1.04 12.63
N ARG A 777 7.05 0.31 12.87
CA ARG A 777 7.64 0.16 14.21
C ARG A 777 7.98 1.50 14.83
N TRP A 778 8.61 2.38 14.05
CA TRP A 778 9.02 3.72 14.48
C TRP A 778 7.80 4.57 14.84
N MET A 779 6.71 4.50 14.07
CA MET A 779 5.48 5.24 14.36
C MET A 779 4.79 4.75 15.62
N VAL A 780 4.64 3.44 15.82
CA VAL A 780 4.09 2.89 17.06
C VAL A 780 4.91 3.35 18.26
N GLN A 781 6.24 3.40 18.13
CA GLN A 781 7.13 3.82 19.23
C GLN A 781 7.10 5.33 19.50
N ASN A 782 7.07 6.17 18.46
CA ASN A 782 7.32 7.60 18.60
C ASN A 782 6.05 8.46 18.56
N LEU A 783 5.01 7.98 17.86
CA LEU A 783 3.69 8.61 17.75
C LEU A 783 2.66 7.97 18.68
N ASP A 784 3.01 6.83 19.29
CA ASP A 784 2.15 6.02 20.19
C ASP A 784 0.84 5.53 19.52
N ILE A 785 0.81 5.43 18.19
CA ILE A 785 -0.37 4.92 17.48
C ILE A 785 -0.69 3.48 17.90
N ASP A 786 -1.98 3.14 17.86
CA ASP A 786 -2.52 1.84 18.24
C ASP A 786 -2.70 0.90 17.04
N GLY A 787 -2.06 1.20 15.92
CA GLY A 787 -2.06 0.38 14.72
C GLY A 787 -2.47 1.15 13.47
N ILE A 788 -2.94 0.42 12.46
CA ILE A 788 -3.11 0.93 11.10
C ILE A 788 -4.42 0.46 10.46
N TYR A 789 -4.80 1.22 9.45
CA TYR A 789 -5.85 0.89 8.51
C TYR A 789 -5.21 0.61 7.15
N LEU A 790 -5.43 -0.60 6.63
CA LEU A 790 -4.99 -1.04 5.31
C LEU A 790 -6.12 -0.91 4.31
N ASP A 791 -5.82 -0.29 3.18
CA ASP A 791 -6.71 -0.07 2.04
C ASP A 791 -6.06 -0.72 0.82
N ASP A 792 -6.57 -1.89 0.41
CA ASP A 792 -6.10 -2.72 -0.70
C ASP A 792 -4.57 -2.85 -0.84
N VAL A 793 -4.03 -3.97 -0.39
CA VAL A 793 -2.58 -4.20 -0.30
C VAL A 793 -2.13 -5.39 -1.16
N SER A 794 -0.92 -5.29 -1.71
CA SER A 794 -0.36 -6.20 -2.72
C SER A 794 0.78 -7.10 -2.23
N PHE A 795 1.31 -6.86 -1.04
CA PHE A 795 2.30 -7.73 -0.42
C PHE A 795 1.65 -9.02 0.11
N ASP A 796 2.42 -10.05 0.41
CA ASP A 796 1.87 -11.33 0.88
C ASP A 796 1.76 -11.46 2.41
N ARG A 797 1.28 -12.63 2.87
CA ARG A 797 1.15 -12.96 4.30
C ARG A 797 2.46 -12.87 5.08
N ARG A 798 3.62 -13.07 4.44
CA ARG A 798 4.93 -13.01 5.12
C ARG A 798 5.24 -11.58 5.53
N ILE A 799 4.91 -10.60 4.69
CA ILE A 799 5.07 -9.18 5.02
C ILE A 799 4.10 -8.78 6.15
N LEU A 800 2.84 -9.21 6.10
CA LEU A 800 1.88 -8.91 7.17
C LEU A 800 2.27 -9.54 8.52
N LYS A 801 2.80 -10.77 8.50
CA LYS A 801 3.40 -11.44 9.67
C LYS A 801 4.56 -10.63 10.26
N ARG A 802 5.44 -10.08 9.41
CA ARG A 802 6.53 -9.19 9.85
C ARG A 802 5.99 -7.89 10.46
N MET A 803 4.98 -7.27 9.86
CA MET A 803 4.32 -6.06 10.38
C MET A 803 3.75 -6.30 11.78
N ARG A 804 3.03 -7.42 11.98
CA ARG A 804 2.46 -7.79 13.27
C ARG A 804 3.56 -7.90 14.34
N ARG A 805 4.65 -8.62 14.07
CA ARG A 805 5.80 -8.72 14.98
C ARG A 805 6.46 -7.38 15.27
N ALA A 806 6.63 -6.55 14.26
CA ALA A 806 7.24 -5.24 14.41
C ALA A 806 6.44 -4.34 15.36
N MET A 807 5.11 -4.30 15.23
CA MET A 807 4.25 -3.56 16.15
C MET A 807 4.26 -4.17 17.56
N GLU A 808 4.09 -5.48 17.67
CA GLU A 808 4.06 -6.20 18.95
C GLU A 808 5.36 -6.07 19.75
N SER A 809 6.49 -5.91 19.05
CA SER A 809 7.80 -5.65 19.70
C SER A 809 7.85 -4.32 20.45
N VAL A 810 6.93 -3.39 20.16
CA VAL A 810 6.83 -2.07 20.79
C VAL A 810 5.60 -1.98 21.68
N LYS A 811 4.43 -2.36 21.17
CA LYS A 811 3.14 -2.15 21.81
C LYS A 811 2.21 -3.34 21.53
N GLN A 812 1.81 -4.01 22.59
CA GLN A 812 0.84 -5.11 22.51
C GLN A 812 -0.57 -4.58 22.26
N GLY A 813 -1.40 -5.34 21.53
CA GLY A 813 -2.79 -4.96 21.26
C GLY A 813 -2.98 -3.88 20.19
N CYS A 814 -1.95 -3.62 19.37
CA CYS A 814 -2.09 -2.86 18.13
C CYS A 814 -3.10 -3.54 17.19
N LEU A 815 -3.85 -2.74 16.44
CA LEU A 815 -4.95 -3.16 15.60
C LEU A 815 -4.62 -2.96 14.12
N ILE A 816 -4.91 -3.96 13.29
CA ILE A 816 -4.87 -3.87 11.83
C ILE A 816 -6.29 -4.05 11.31
N ASP A 817 -6.82 -3.03 10.65
CA ASP A 817 -8.04 -3.19 9.84
C ASP A 817 -7.67 -3.47 8.39
N LEU A 818 -8.45 -4.30 7.74
CA LEU A 818 -8.33 -4.55 6.30
C LEU A 818 -9.60 -4.10 5.57
N HIS A 819 -9.41 -3.19 4.64
CA HIS A 819 -10.41 -2.73 3.69
C HIS A 819 -10.07 -3.20 2.28
N SER A 820 -11.12 -3.38 1.47
CA SER A 820 -10.97 -3.73 0.07
C SER A 820 -12.11 -3.21 -0.80
N ASN A 821 -11.72 -2.77 -1.99
CA ASN A 821 -12.55 -2.38 -3.11
C ASN A 821 -12.71 -3.54 -4.10
N THR A 822 -13.95 -3.87 -4.43
CA THR A 822 -14.26 -4.92 -5.41
C THR A 822 -13.86 -4.58 -6.85
N GLY A 823 -13.54 -3.32 -7.12
CA GLY A 823 -12.83 -2.88 -8.32
C GLY A 823 -11.41 -3.45 -8.42
N PHE A 824 -10.77 -3.83 -7.32
CA PHE A 824 -9.44 -4.44 -7.30
C PHE A 824 -9.46 -5.92 -6.89
N SER A 825 -10.35 -6.31 -5.97
CA SER A 825 -10.49 -7.68 -5.48
C SER A 825 -11.94 -8.17 -5.49
N ARG A 826 -12.29 -9.02 -6.46
CA ARG A 826 -13.59 -9.70 -6.49
C ARG A 826 -13.61 -10.85 -5.47
N GLY A 827 -14.61 -10.86 -4.58
CA GLY A 827 -14.67 -11.82 -3.47
C GLY A 827 -13.50 -11.62 -2.50
N PRO A 828 -13.36 -10.43 -1.88
CA PRO A 828 -12.18 -10.08 -1.09
C PRO A 828 -11.97 -11.04 0.07
N ALA A 829 -13.04 -11.58 0.66
CA ALA A 829 -12.93 -12.58 1.71
C ALA A 829 -12.12 -13.81 1.30
N ASN A 830 -12.25 -14.27 0.04
CA ASN A 830 -11.48 -15.38 -0.51
C ASN A 830 -10.02 -15.00 -0.77
N GLN A 831 -9.81 -13.86 -1.43
CA GLN A 831 -8.47 -13.42 -1.87
C GLN A 831 -7.56 -13.04 -0.69
N TYR A 832 -8.12 -12.55 0.41
CA TYR A 832 -7.37 -12.12 1.59
C TYR A 832 -7.36 -13.17 2.72
N THR A 833 -7.81 -14.41 2.50
CA THR A 833 -7.91 -15.41 3.58
C THR A 833 -6.59 -15.62 4.34
N GLU A 834 -5.46 -15.59 3.63
CA GLU A 834 -4.13 -15.73 4.23
C GLU A 834 -3.73 -14.58 5.16
N PHE A 835 -4.45 -13.45 5.14
CA PHE A 835 -4.17 -12.28 5.96
C PHE A 835 -4.95 -12.31 7.27
N PHE A 836 -6.04 -13.08 7.32
CA PHE A 836 -6.94 -13.16 8.46
C PHE A 836 -6.28 -13.51 9.80
N PRO A 837 -5.18 -14.30 9.83
CA PRO A 837 -4.45 -14.48 11.07
C PRO A 837 -3.97 -13.16 11.69
N TYR A 838 -3.57 -12.21 10.84
CA TYR A 838 -2.84 -11.01 11.23
C TYR A 838 -3.66 -9.72 11.19
N VAL A 839 -4.96 -9.75 10.89
CA VAL A 839 -5.85 -8.57 10.94
C VAL A 839 -6.90 -8.71 12.04
N ASP A 840 -7.41 -7.61 12.57
CA ASP A 840 -8.33 -7.60 13.70
C ASP A 840 -9.78 -7.33 13.29
N LYS A 841 -9.97 -6.60 12.19
CA LYS A 841 -11.31 -6.24 11.71
C LYS A 841 -11.36 -6.11 10.19
N LEU A 842 -12.48 -6.52 9.61
CA LEU A 842 -12.75 -6.38 8.19
C LEU A 842 -13.64 -5.15 7.95
N TRP A 843 -13.36 -4.43 6.88
CA TRP A 843 -14.26 -3.40 6.35
C TRP A 843 -14.38 -3.57 4.84
N PHE A 844 -14.85 -4.75 4.45
CA PHE A 844 -15.13 -5.08 3.07
C PHE A 844 -16.46 -4.48 2.63
N GLY A 845 -16.56 -4.21 1.34
CA GLY A 845 -17.83 -3.87 0.71
C GLY A 845 -17.95 -2.47 0.19
N GLU A 846 -16.84 -1.85 -0.25
CA GLU A 846 -16.97 -0.87 -1.32
C GLU A 846 -17.63 -1.57 -2.51
N SER A 847 -18.72 -0.99 -3.02
CA SER A 847 -19.58 -1.56 -4.08
C SER A 847 -20.31 -2.88 -3.77
N PHE A 848 -20.44 -3.29 -2.50
CA PHE A 848 -21.38 -4.37 -2.12
C PHE A 848 -22.83 -3.88 -2.18
N LEU A 849 -23.71 -4.61 -2.88
CA LEU A 849 -25.14 -4.30 -2.92
C LEU A 849 -25.90 -5.10 -1.85
N TYR A 850 -25.73 -4.68 -0.60
CA TYR A 850 -26.28 -5.31 0.60
C TYR A 850 -27.75 -5.76 0.51
N ASP A 851 -28.62 -4.96 -0.11
CA ASP A 851 -30.05 -5.31 -0.28
C ASP A 851 -30.29 -6.51 -1.20
N LYS A 852 -29.36 -6.78 -2.12
CA LYS A 852 -29.47 -7.86 -3.11
C LYS A 852 -28.69 -9.11 -2.72
N MET A 853 -27.86 -9.03 -1.69
CA MET A 853 -27.06 -10.16 -1.20
C MET A 853 -27.95 -11.18 -0.50
N THR A 854 -27.69 -12.47 -0.74
CA THR A 854 -28.35 -13.59 -0.03
C THR A 854 -27.82 -13.70 1.40
N PRO A 855 -28.53 -14.36 2.33
CA PRO A 855 -28.01 -14.59 3.68
C PRO A 855 -26.63 -15.27 3.71
N ALA A 856 -26.42 -16.25 2.83
CA ALA A 856 -25.13 -16.93 2.69
C ALA A 856 -24.02 -15.98 2.22
N ASN A 857 -24.33 -15.06 1.30
CA ASN A 857 -23.35 -14.09 0.82
C ASN A 857 -22.93 -13.10 1.91
N TRP A 858 -23.87 -12.61 2.72
CA TRP A 858 -23.57 -11.80 3.90
C TRP A 858 -22.66 -12.53 4.88
N LEU A 859 -22.98 -13.79 5.21
CA LEU A 859 -22.22 -14.60 6.16
C LEU A 859 -20.77 -14.80 5.68
N VAL A 860 -20.59 -15.23 4.44
CA VAL A 860 -19.27 -15.69 3.96
C VAL A 860 -18.42 -14.55 3.41
N GLU A 861 -18.99 -13.57 2.68
CA GLU A 861 -18.18 -12.51 2.06
C GLU A 861 -18.03 -11.26 2.91
N SER A 862 -19.02 -10.93 3.75
CA SER A 862 -19.06 -9.63 4.43
C SER A 862 -18.82 -9.70 5.93
N SER A 863 -19.29 -10.76 6.61
CA SER A 863 -19.32 -10.77 8.08
C SER A 863 -17.97 -11.07 8.74
N GLY A 864 -17.11 -11.87 8.09
CA GLY A 864 -15.88 -12.40 8.67
C GLY A 864 -16.07 -13.59 9.63
N ILE A 865 -17.32 -13.92 10.01
CA ILE A 865 -17.63 -14.91 11.06
C ILE A 865 -17.01 -16.28 10.78
N PRO A 866 -17.15 -16.89 9.58
CA PRO A 866 -16.56 -18.20 9.28
C PRO A 866 -15.03 -18.25 9.40
N PHE A 867 -14.38 -17.09 9.38
CA PHE A 867 -12.94 -16.95 9.45
C PHE A 867 -12.43 -16.61 10.85
N GLY A 868 -13.32 -16.34 11.81
CA GLY A 868 -12.95 -15.91 13.16
C GLY A 868 -12.73 -14.40 13.28
N LEU A 869 -13.37 -13.62 12.41
CA LEU A 869 -13.30 -12.17 12.35
C LEU A 869 -14.69 -11.54 12.36
N THR A 870 -14.73 -10.23 12.53
CA THR A 870 -15.96 -9.43 12.45
C THR A 870 -15.79 -8.32 11.42
N GLY A 871 -16.90 -7.92 10.80
CA GLY A 871 -16.95 -6.90 9.75
C GLY A 871 -17.77 -5.66 10.10
N ASP A 872 -17.51 -4.57 9.38
CA ASP A 872 -18.39 -3.39 9.29
C ASP A 872 -18.91 -3.23 7.85
N MET A 873 -20.03 -2.52 7.66
CA MET A 873 -20.58 -2.18 6.34
C MET A 873 -20.02 -0.85 5.79
N LEU A 874 -20.05 -0.69 4.47
CA LEU A 874 -19.56 0.52 3.79
C LEU A 874 -20.55 1.07 2.76
N TYR A 875 -20.63 0.47 1.56
CA TYR A 875 -21.24 1.10 0.38
C TYR A 875 -22.70 1.52 0.60
N ARG A 876 -23.01 2.77 0.20
CA ARG A 876 -24.33 3.41 0.33
C ARG A 876 -24.94 3.41 1.74
N GLY A 877 -24.11 3.29 2.77
CA GLY A 877 -24.58 3.23 4.16
C GLY A 877 -25.09 1.85 4.61
N GLY A 878 -24.85 0.79 3.83
CA GLY A 878 -25.20 -0.58 4.22
C GLY A 878 -26.71 -0.87 4.26
N ASN A 879 -27.07 -1.94 4.97
CA ASN A 879 -28.46 -2.22 5.36
C ASN A 879 -28.52 -2.45 6.88
N ALA A 880 -29.08 -1.50 7.62
CA ALA A 880 -29.09 -1.50 9.08
C ALA A 880 -29.86 -2.69 9.69
N TRP A 881 -30.89 -3.21 9.01
CA TRP A 881 -31.65 -4.36 9.49
C TRP A 881 -30.93 -5.68 9.20
N LEU A 882 -30.49 -5.87 7.95
CA LEU A 882 -29.87 -7.13 7.54
C LEU A 882 -28.46 -7.29 8.11
N GLY A 883 -27.68 -6.21 8.21
CA GLY A 883 -26.34 -6.22 8.82
C GLY A 883 -26.38 -6.57 10.31
N MET A 884 -27.44 -6.19 11.03
CA MET A 884 -27.62 -6.50 12.44
C MET A 884 -27.78 -8.01 12.71
N GLN A 885 -28.19 -8.80 11.71
CA GLN A 885 -28.19 -10.27 11.83
C GLN A 885 -26.78 -10.87 11.95
N TYR A 886 -25.74 -10.11 11.59
CA TYR A 886 -24.33 -10.52 11.69
C TYR A 886 -23.56 -9.70 12.75
N GLY A 887 -24.25 -8.88 13.55
CA GLY A 887 -23.64 -7.98 14.53
C GLY A 887 -22.95 -6.77 13.89
N MET A 888 -23.28 -6.42 12.64
CA MET A 888 -22.58 -5.39 11.87
C MET A 888 -23.33 -4.05 11.87
N THR A 889 -22.57 -2.96 11.90
CA THR A 889 -23.02 -1.60 11.57
C THR A 889 -22.09 -0.96 10.56
N VAL A 890 -22.42 0.25 10.11
CA VAL A 890 -21.49 1.13 9.38
C VAL A 890 -20.51 1.82 10.32
N ARG A 891 -19.40 2.35 9.79
CA ARG A 891 -18.47 3.20 10.54
C ARG A 891 -18.96 4.65 10.59
N TYR A 892 -19.04 5.22 11.79
CA TYR A 892 -19.43 6.61 12.01
C TYR A 892 -18.24 7.56 11.80
N PRO A 893 -18.38 8.80 11.30
CA PRO A 893 -19.40 9.31 10.39
C PRO A 893 -18.88 9.23 8.94
N TRP A 894 -18.61 8.01 8.44
CA TRP A 894 -18.09 7.87 7.09
C TRP A 894 -19.12 8.38 6.07
N TYR A 895 -18.65 9.07 5.03
CA TYR A 895 -19.50 9.58 3.97
C TYR A 895 -19.27 8.81 2.67
N THR A 896 -20.33 8.25 2.11
CA THR A 896 -20.24 7.37 0.94
C THR A 896 -21.52 7.45 0.11
N GLU A 897 -21.42 7.59 -1.21
CA GLU A 897 -22.54 7.67 -2.16
C GLU A 897 -23.69 8.62 -1.76
N GLY A 898 -23.38 9.78 -1.17
CA GLY A 898 -24.41 10.75 -0.75
C GLY A 898 -24.99 10.52 0.66
N VAL A 899 -24.50 9.51 1.37
CA VAL A 899 -25.00 9.10 2.69
C VAL A 899 -23.94 9.36 3.75
N ASN A 900 -24.32 10.02 4.84
CA ASN A 900 -23.51 10.10 6.05
C ASN A 900 -23.91 8.98 7.00
N CYS A 901 -22.99 8.06 7.28
CA CYS A 901 -23.24 6.87 8.07
C CYS A 901 -23.41 7.20 9.57
N ASP A 902 -24.59 6.91 10.15
CA ASP A 902 -24.84 7.10 11.60
C ASP A 902 -25.48 5.87 12.27
N PRO A 903 -24.69 5.00 12.92
CA PRO A 903 -25.17 3.82 13.63
C PRO A 903 -25.55 4.07 15.09
N ARG A 904 -25.42 5.31 15.61
CA ARG A 904 -25.48 5.57 17.07
C ARG A 904 -26.82 5.22 17.72
N GLN A 905 -27.92 5.25 16.98
CA GLN A 905 -29.22 4.82 17.52
C GLN A 905 -29.29 3.31 17.75
N VAL A 906 -28.63 2.51 16.90
CA VAL A 906 -28.49 1.06 17.09
C VAL A 906 -27.57 0.77 18.28
N TRP A 907 -26.48 1.54 18.42
CA TRP A 907 -25.58 1.43 19.57
C TRP A 907 -26.27 1.66 20.92
N LYS A 908 -27.26 2.56 21.00
CA LYS A 908 -28.06 2.74 22.23
C LYS A 908 -28.86 1.48 22.58
N VAL A 909 -29.40 0.77 21.58
CA VAL A 909 -30.10 -0.50 21.79
C VAL A 909 -29.12 -1.56 22.29
N TRP A 910 -27.93 -1.62 21.69
CA TRP A 910 -26.83 -2.49 22.14
C TRP A 910 -26.45 -2.25 23.59
N ASP A 911 -26.27 -0.99 24.00
CA ASP A 911 -25.91 -0.63 25.37
C ASP A 911 -27.04 -0.90 26.35
N SER A 912 -28.28 -0.57 26.00
CA SER A 912 -29.46 -0.81 26.84
C SER A 912 -29.71 -2.31 27.06
N PHE A 913 -29.45 -3.13 26.05
CA PHE A 913 -29.48 -4.59 26.17
C PHE A 913 -28.27 -5.12 26.97
N GLY A 914 -27.11 -4.47 26.83
CA GLY A 914 -25.81 -4.98 27.23
C GLY A 914 -25.38 -6.13 26.31
N ILE A 915 -25.39 -5.88 25.00
CA ILE A 915 -25.09 -6.87 23.95
C ILE A 915 -23.65 -7.36 23.97
N ALA A 916 -22.73 -6.57 24.52
CA ALA A 916 -21.30 -6.92 24.59
C ALA A 916 -21.02 -8.18 25.41
N ASP A 917 -21.95 -8.58 26.29
CA ASP A 917 -21.89 -9.79 27.11
C ASP A 917 -22.82 -10.91 26.59
N ALA A 918 -23.42 -10.73 25.42
CA ALA A 918 -24.36 -11.68 24.84
C ALA A 918 -23.66 -12.69 23.93
N ALA A 919 -24.13 -13.94 23.95
CA ALA A 919 -23.83 -14.92 22.92
C ALA A 919 -24.69 -14.63 21.69
N MET A 920 -24.08 -14.66 20.51
CA MET A 920 -24.77 -14.53 19.24
C MET A 920 -25.13 -15.93 18.73
N LEU A 921 -26.42 -16.17 18.51
CA LEU A 921 -26.98 -17.42 18.01
C LEU A 921 -27.57 -17.14 16.63
N GLY A 922 -26.80 -17.47 15.58
CA GLY A 922 -27.15 -17.15 14.20
C GLY A 922 -28.33 -17.96 13.68
N PHE A 923 -29.00 -17.44 12.64
CA PHE A 923 -30.02 -18.22 11.93
C PHE A 923 -29.43 -19.36 11.07
N TRP A 924 -28.11 -19.35 10.87
CA TRP A 924 -27.37 -20.31 10.05
C TRP A 924 -27.00 -21.58 10.80
N GLU A 925 -27.10 -21.58 12.13
CA GLU A 925 -26.87 -22.78 12.95
C GLU A 925 -27.79 -23.92 12.49
N GLU A 926 -27.35 -25.17 12.65
CA GLU A 926 -28.17 -26.35 12.29
C GLU A 926 -29.50 -26.38 13.07
N HIS A 927 -29.49 -25.89 14.30
CA HIS A 927 -30.66 -25.78 15.17
C HIS A 927 -30.83 -24.35 15.69
N PRO A 928 -31.35 -23.41 14.87
CA PRO A 928 -31.47 -22.01 15.25
C PRO A 928 -32.35 -21.82 16.49
N ALA A 929 -31.89 -20.99 17.43
CA ALA A 929 -32.65 -20.67 18.63
C ALA A 929 -34.02 -20.04 18.32
N VAL A 930 -34.14 -19.35 17.19
CA VAL A 930 -35.41 -18.84 16.67
C VAL A 930 -35.46 -19.03 15.16
N SER A 931 -36.55 -19.62 14.67
CA SER A 931 -36.89 -19.66 13.23
C SER A 931 -38.23 -18.96 12.99
N THR A 932 -38.64 -18.84 11.73
CA THR A 932 -39.93 -18.24 11.38
C THR A 932 -40.74 -19.16 10.47
N SER A 933 -42.03 -18.85 10.31
CA SER A 933 -42.93 -19.55 9.39
C SER A 933 -42.66 -19.31 7.90
N ASP A 934 -41.71 -18.43 7.53
CA ASP A 934 -41.31 -18.16 6.14
C ASP A 934 -39.78 -18.17 6.02
N GLU A 935 -39.25 -19.00 5.12
CA GLU A 935 -37.80 -19.19 4.97
C GLU A 935 -37.05 -17.93 4.51
N ALA A 936 -37.73 -16.96 3.89
CA ALA A 936 -37.11 -15.70 3.48
C ALA A 936 -36.88 -14.74 4.66
N VAL A 937 -37.51 -14.99 5.82
CA VAL A 937 -37.35 -14.18 7.03
C VAL A 937 -36.53 -14.95 8.06
N LYS A 938 -35.36 -14.40 8.38
CA LYS A 938 -34.37 -15.01 9.27
C LYS A 938 -34.32 -14.28 10.62
N VAL A 939 -33.88 -14.99 11.67
CA VAL A 939 -33.74 -14.42 13.03
C VAL A 939 -32.40 -14.83 13.63
N THR A 940 -31.59 -13.83 13.99
CA THR A 940 -30.45 -14.04 14.89
C THR A 940 -30.83 -13.63 16.30
N ALA A 941 -30.52 -14.46 17.29
CA ALA A 941 -30.79 -14.18 18.69
C ALA A 941 -29.49 -13.83 19.44
N TYR A 942 -29.49 -12.69 20.12
CA TYR A 942 -28.45 -12.32 21.07
C TYR A 942 -28.95 -12.66 22.47
N ARG A 943 -28.29 -13.60 23.14
CA ARG A 943 -28.72 -14.16 24.42
C ARG A 943 -27.74 -13.83 25.53
N LYS A 944 -28.26 -13.31 26.64
CA LYS A 944 -27.57 -13.19 27.93
C LYS A 944 -28.51 -13.67 29.05
N PRO A 945 -28.01 -13.93 30.27
CA PRO A 945 -28.86 -14.40 31.36
C PRO A 945 -30.11 -13.52 31.56
N GLY A 946 -31.30 -14.15 31.43
CA GLY A 946 -32.60 -13.51 31.64
C GLY A 946 -33.07 -12.52 30.56
N LYS A 947 -32.33 -12.34 29.45
CA LYS A 947 -32.73 -11.41 28.37
C LYS A 947 -32.29 -11.92 26.99
N VAL A 948 -33.17 -11.74 26.01
CA VAL A 948 -32.88 -12.03 24.60
C VAL A 948 -33.25 -10.84 23.73
N LEU A 949 -32.37 -10.49 22.78
CA LEU A 949 -32.63 -9.53 21.71
C LEU A 949 -32.63 -10.29 20.38
N LEU A 950 -33.74 -10.24 19.66
CA LEU A 950 -33.89 -10.83 18.33
C LEU A 950 -33.62 -9.79 17.26
N SER A 951 -32.87 -10.17 16.24
CA SER A 951 -32.70 -9.44 14.98
C SER A 951 -33.39 -10.22 13.87
N LEU A 952 -34.61 -9.81 13.52
CA LEU A 952 -35.41 -10.34 12.42
C LEU A 952 -35.04 -9.61 11.12
N GLY A 953 -34.88 -10.32 10.01
CA GLY A 953 -34.60 -9.71 8.69
C GLY A 953 -35.28 -10.44 7.53
N ASN A 954 -35.96 -9.70 6.67
CA ASN A 954 -36.63 -10.18 5.47
C ASN A 954 -35.73 -10.01 4.24
N TYR A 955 -35.28 -11.11 3.66
CA TYR A 955 -34.41 -11.16 2.48
C TYR A 955 -35.18 -11.22 1.14
N SER A 956 -36.50 -11.03 1.16
CA SER A 956 -37.33 -10.97 -0.06
C SER A 956 -37.66 -9.53 -0.47
N ASP A 957 -38.14 -9.39 -1.70
CA ASP A 957 -38.68 -8.13 -2.24
C ASP A 957 -40.17 -7.92 -1.92
N GLU A 958 -40.75 -8.80 -1.10
CA GLU A 958 -42.16 -8.78 -0.71
C GLU A 958 -42.34 -8.49 0.77
N VAL A 959 -43.50 -7.91 1.14
CA VAL A 959 -43.90 -7.84 2.55
C VAL A 959 -44.21 -9.26 3.02
N LYS A 960 -43.63 -9.69 4.14
CA LYS A 960 -43.88 -11.00 4.74
C LYS A 960 -44.58 -10.85 6.10
N THR A 961 -45.50 -11.77 6.39
CA THR A 961 -46.17 -11.88 7.69
C THR A 961 -45.78 -13.22 8.30
N VAL A 962 -45.03 -13.20 9.39
CA VAL A 962 -44.41 -14.40 9.96
C VAL A 962 -44.77 -14.63 11.42
N LYS A 963 -44.75 -15.88 11.85
CA LYS A 963 -44.75 -16.27 13.26
C LYS A 963 -43.36 -16.71 13.68
N LEU A 964 -42.97 -16.40 14.91
CA LEU A 964 -41.71 -16.85 15.48
C LEU A 964 -41.88 -18.26 16.07
N ASN A 965 -40.94 -19.14 15.75
CA ASN A 965 -40.79 -20.45 16.39
C ASN A 965 -39.56 -20.36 17.28
N ILE A 966 -39.77 -20.21 18.59
CA ILE A 966 -38.71 -19.95 19.57
C ILE A 966 -38.40 -21.25 20.33
N ASP A 967 -37.12 -21.61 20.36
CA ASP A 967 -36.60 -22.65 21.25
C ASP A 967 -36.40 -22.05 22.67
N TRP A 968 -37.35 -22.34 23.55
CA TRP A 968 -37.35 -21.81 24.92
C TRP A 968 -36.21 -22.35 25.79
N GLU A 969 -35.71 -23.56 25.48
CA GLU A 969 -34.57 -24.15 26.18
C GLU A 969 -33.29 -23.40 25.81
N GLN A 970 -33.06 -23.16 24.51
CA GLN A 970 -31.91 -22.38 24.06
C GLN A 970 -31.96 -20.93 24.54
N THR A 971 -33.14 -20.30 24.61
CA THR A 971 -33.26 -18.92 25.13
C THR A 971 -33.15 -18.84 26.66
N GLY A 972 -33.52 -19.90 27.37
CA GLY A 972 -33.55 -19.94 28.84
C GLY A 972 -34.67 -19.09 29.45
N LEU A 973 -35.76 -18.86 28.72
CA LEU A 973 -36.89 -18.01 29.14
C LEU A 973 -38.20 -18.82 29.24
N ASP A 974 -39.07 -18.43 30.17
CA ASP A 974 -40.42 -19.01 30.28
C ASP A 974 -41.41 -18.27 29.37
N PRO A 975 -42.01 -18.92 28.36
CA PRO A 975 -42.99 -18.30 27.47
C PRO A 975 -44.21 -17.74 28.19
N GLN A 976 -44.59 -18.25 29.36
CA GLN A 976 -45.75 -17.73 30.09
C GLN A 976 -45.46 -16.38 30.75
N GLN A 977 -44.19 -16.06 30.98
CA GLN A 977 -43.73 -14.90 31.75
C GLN A 977 -43.17 -13.77 30.89
N VAL A 978 -43.16 -13.91 29.56
CA VAL A 978 -42.53 -12.92 28.66
C VAL A 978 -43.46 -12.38 27.57
N LYS A 979 -43.09 -11.24 26.98
CA LYS A 979 -43.73 -10.62 25.79
C LYS A 979 -42.66 -10.10 24.83
N LEU A 980 -43.07 -9.79 23.60
CA LEU A 980 -42.19 -9.24 22.57
C LEU A 980 -42.34 -7.71 22.50
N MET A 981 -41.22 -6.99 22.53
CA MET A 981 -41.20 -5.53 22.44
C MET A 981 -40.12 -5.07 21.46
N ALA A 982 -40.52 -4.43 20.35
CA ALA A 982 -39.63 -3.67 19.50
C ALA A 982 -39.46 -2.23 20.05
N PRO A 983 -38.24 -1.76 20.35
CA PRO A 983 -38.02 -0.37 20.71
C PRO A 983 -38.22 0.53 19.48
N GLY A 984 -38.53 1.80 19.70
CA GLY A 984 -38.45 2.81 18.65
C GLY A 984 -36.99 3.18 18.37
N ILE A 985 -36.56 3.07 17.11
CA ILE A 985 -35.23 3.44 16.65
C ILE A 985 -35.42 4.43 15.48
N PRO A 986 -35.03 5.70 15.63
CA PRO A 986 -35.18 6.69 14.56
C PRO A 986 -34.62 6.19 13.24
N ASP A 987 -35.36 6.44 12.15
CA ASP A 987 -35.02 6.06 10.77
C ASP A 987 -34.89 4.54 10.50
N MET A 988 -35.13 3.68 11.50
CA MET A 988 -35.05 2.22 11.38
C MET A 988 -36.36 1.49 11.75
N GLN A 989 -36.98 1.76 12.90
CA GLN A 989 -38.21 1.07 13.30
C GLN A 989 -39.06 1.87 14.29
N GLN A 990 -40.38 1.65 14.26
CA GLN A 990 -41.31 2.23 15.23
C GLN A 990 -41.45 1.35 16.47
N ALA A 991 -41.76 1.94 17.63
CA ALA A 991 -42.00 1.14 18.84
C ALA A 991 -43.28 0.31 18.68
N THR A 992 -43.21 -0.99 18.97
CA THR A 992 -44.35 -1.92 18.86
C THR A 992 -44.24 -3.01 19.93
N GLU A 993 -45.38 -3.53 20.39
CA GLU A 993 -45.44 -4.72 21.24
C GLU A 993 -46.27 -5.82 20.58
N TRP A 994 -45.89 -7.07 20.81
CA TRP A 994 -46.63 -8.24 20.35
C TRP A 994 -46.73 -9.29 21.48
N ASP A 995 -47.84 -10.01 21.49
CA ASP A 995 -47.88 -11.31 22.16
C ASP A 995 -46.95 -12.28 21.44
N ILE A 996 -46.39 -13.25 22.17
CA ILE A 996 -45.40 -14.22 21.65
C ILE A 996 -45.85 -14.92 20.36
N ASN A 997 -47.15 -15.23 20.25
CA ASN A 997 -47.73 -15.97 19.14
C ASN A 997 -48.35 -15.08 18.04
N ALA A 998 -48.27 -13.75 18.20
CA ALA A 998 -48.85 -12.83 17.24
C ALA A 998 -48.01 -12.80 15.95
N PRO A 999 -48.66 -12.67 14.78
CA PRO A 999 -47.95 -12.52 13.52
C PRO A 999 -47.23 -11.15 13.45
N ILE A 1000 -46.01 -11.15 12.91
CA ILE A 1000 -45.17 -9.96 12.73
C ILE A 1000 -45.08 -9.64 11.23
N VAL A 1001 -45.47 -8.43 10.85
CA VAL A 1001 -45.34 -7.92 9.48
C VAL A 1001 -43.95 -7.31 9.28
N THR A 1002 -43.23 -7.76 8.26
CA THR A 1002 -41.88 -7.31 7.95
C THR A 1002 -41.81 -6.83 6.50
N ALA A 1003 -41.39 -5.58 6.30
CA ALA A 1003 -41.27 -4.98 4.98
C ALA A 1003 -40.13 -5.63 4.15
N PRO A 1004 -40.16 -5.50 2.80
CA PRO A 1004 -39.08 -5.98 1.93
C PRO A 1004 -37.72 -5.43 2.37
N ARG A 1005 -36.69 -6.27 2.36
CA ARG A 1005 -35.28 -5.91 2.66
C ARG A 1005 -35.08 -5.18 4.01
N LYS A 1006 -36.03 -5.33 4.94
CA LYS A 1006 -36.04 -4.71 6.28
C LYS A 1006 -36.24 -5.76 7.35
N GLY A 1007 -36.35 -5.31 8.60
CA GLY A 1007 -36.39 -6.19 9.75
C GLY A 1007 -36.87 -5.52 11.02
N TRP A 1008 -36.63 -6.18 12.14
CA TRP A 1008 -36.96 -5.68 13.47
C TRP A 1008 -35.90 -6.11 14.49
N LEU A 1009 -35.54 -5.20 15.38
CA LEU A 1009 -34.93 -5.52 16.67
C LEU A 1009 -36.05 -5.69 17.70
N ILE A 1010 -36.09 -6.83 18.38
CA ILE A 1010 -37.18 -7.21 19.30
C ILE A 1010 -36.58 -7.74 20.59
N TYR A 1011 -36.90 -7.14 21.72
CA TYR A 1011 -36.60 -7.72 23.02
C TYR A 1011 -37.64 -8.77 23.40
N ILE A 1012 -37.18 -9.87 23.99
CA ILE A 1012 -38.02 -10.76 24.80
C ILE A 1012 -37.87 -10.31 26.25
N ILE A 1013 -38.93 -9.69 26.79
CA ILE A 1013 -38.92 -9.10 28.14
C ILE A 1013 -40.00 -9.73 29.03
N PRO A 1014 -39.84 -9.69 30.37
CA PRO A 1014 -40.90 -10.11 31.29
C PRO A 1014 -42.21 -9.35 31.07
N LYS A 1015 -43.35 -10.01 31.31
CA LYS A 1015 -44.69 -9.42 31.27
C LYS A 1015 -44.92 -8.36 32.33
#